data_AF-A0A960MU20-F1
#
_entry.id   AF-A0A960MU20-F1
#
_cell.length_a   1.000
_cell.length_b   1.000
_cell.length_c   1.000
_cell.angle_alpha   90.00
_cell.angle_beta   90.00
_cell.angle_gamma   90.00
#
_symmetry.space_group_name_H-M   'P 1'
#
loop_
_entity.id
_entity.type
_entity.pdbx_description
1 polymer ?
#
loop_
_entity_poly.entity_id
_entity_poly.type
_entity_poly.pdbx_seq_one_letter_code
_entity_poly.pdbx_strand_id
1 'polypeptide(L)'
;ALAGYTAWINKQMSTAAADAPSASLKTLVMAADIEEFLIRGNRPINYNNDPQFGGNSSQFNTTTRAWDASSIHQNNHPFDNNRRREWWTLVMNCRDQLRQRTAMALSEIVVISENDATINNFHYGTANYWDMLATNAFGSYRTILEKVTYSPQMAVYLSHLKNQKKTGSISPDENFAREIMQLFSVGLVQRHLDGSLKLDADTGLPIPTYDQGDITELARVMTGLSFGTRHANVSSTPTYPNASTQAIGAEQTNTSFTQGNGHLYWQGSWTNDLRMFSAYHDFNEYTAYTGLSLPSGVSSASKILFREKIGQKVLPIRSQSDNNGNADVTDAINALAGTPAGGSYDGHPNTPVFISRLLIQRFTTANPSAGYLYRVSTVFQNTKGNLGEVVKAILLDYEARTIPATSSATPADAASHGKPKEPLLHYIAMLRALEAFSKIPLENLNTMPVTFSSTQSPMTTAYPTSEFSKFPAGATRFRFFDTDATLSQSPQRAPSVFNWFLPDYVVPGPLATAGLVAPELQVATESNVVNVINQHYTVIFTGVPPTVYNATQLANGTRHGRGVDDFLNLSIYRNSGGTQLSVPAYALPDDPPGSNPGGRGYFLRPQFDAAGTEVPNSINDSLDNVLPNYDAVKALYTATYTASLESQYGGPSSVPASPGTTQKAIAHGAAAEAVLDHYDLLLAAGFLKARYGSSAGLNPRQNILDALASGRIGNLTYHSDHASYEATIVQRIKNIAYLVVISPQAQTLK
;
A
#
# COMPACT_ATOMS: atom_id res chain seq x y z
N ALA A 1 26.82 -4.87 12.92
CA ALA A 1 25.43 -4.37 12.73
C ALA A 1 25.30 -3.52 11.46
N LEU A 2 25.93 -2.34 11.37
CA LEU A 2 25.76 -1.44 10.21
C LEU A 2 26.07 -2.10 8.86
N ALA A 3 27.20 -2.81 8.73
CA ALA A 3 27.54 -3.54 7.51
C ALA A 3 26.47 -4.58 7.10
N GLY A 4 25.87 -5.27 8.08
CA GLY A 4 24.77 -6.22 7.83
C GLY A 4 23.48 -5.53 7.39
N TYR A 5 23.17 -4.36 7.97
CA TYR A 5 22.02 -3.56 7.55
C TYR A 5 22.22 -2.99 6.14
N THR A 6 23.40 -2.46 5.81
CA THR A 6 23.75 -2.05 4.45
C THR A 6 23.66 -3.19 3.45
N ALA A 7 24.15 -4.39 3.81
CA ALA A 7 24.03 -5.58 2.97
C ALA A 7 22.56 -5.99 2.75
N TRP A 8 21.72 -5.90 3.79
CA TRP A 8 20.29 -6.14 3.67
C TRP A 8 19.63 -5.12 2.73
N ILE A 9 19.90 -3.82 2.88
CA ILE A 9 19.40 -2.77 1.98
C ILE A 9 19.80 -3.06 0.53
N ASN A 10 21.07 -3.37 0.27
CA ASN A 10 21.56 -3.67 -1.06
C ASN A 10 20.85 -4.88 -1.68
N LYS A 11 20.62 -5.94 -0.87
CA LYS A 11 19.85 -7.11 -1.32
C LYS A 11 18.41 -6.74 -1.70
N GLN A 12 17.75 -5.92 -0.89
CA GLN A 12 16.38 -5.47 -1.16
C GLN A 12 16.27 -4.57 -2.41
N MET A 13 17.36 -3.90 -2.78
CA MET A 13 17.42 -3.04 -3.98
C MET A 13 17.79 -3.79 -5.26
N SER A 14 18.35 -4.98 -5.14
CA SER A 14 18.80 -5.81 -6.26
C SER A 14 17.69 -6.09 -7.27
N THR A 15 18.06 -6.10 -8.56
CA THR A 15 17.20 -6.51 -9.67
C THR A 15 17.50 -7.94 -10.12
N ALA A 16 18.49 -8.61 -9.50
CA ALA A 16 18.82 -9.99 -9.82
C ALA A 16 17.65 -10.90 -9.48
N ALA A 17 17.31 -11.82 -10.39
CA ALA A 17 16.22 -12.77 -10.20
C ALA A 17 16.35 -13.58 -8.89
N ALA A 18 17.58 -13.90 -8.48
CA ALA A 18 17.89 -14.62 -7.24
C ALA A 18 17.61 -13.81 -5.95
N ASP A 19 17.58 -12.48 -6.05
CA ASP A 19 17.32 -11.57 -4.92
C ASP A 19 15.85 -11.11 -4.84
N ALA A 20 14.97 -11.79 -5.59
CA ALA A 20 13.52 -11.62 -5.64
C ALA A 20 13.06 -10.24 -6.17
N PRO A 21 12.94 -10.07 -7.51
CA PRO A 21 12.29 -8.89 -8.11
C PRO A 21 10.85 -8.72 -7.59
N SER A 22 10.30 -7.50 -7.67
CA SER A 22 8.92 -7.21 -7.28
C SER A 22 7.96 -8.15 -7.98
N ALA A 23 7.06 -8.77 -7.22
CA ALA A 23 5.88 -9.42 -7.79
C ALA A 23 4.98 -8.35 -8.41
N SER A 24 4.33 -8.68 -9.52
CA SER A 24 3.37 -7.81 -10.18
C SER A 24 2.02 -7.86 -9.46
N LEU A 25 1.62 -6.75 -8.86
CA LEU A 25 0.30 -6.56 -8.30
C LEU A 25 -0.76 -6.72 -9.37
N LYS A 26 -0.57 -6.14 -10.57
CA LYS A 26 -1.52 -6.28 -11.68
C LYS A 26 -1.78 -7.76 -12.00
N THR A 27 -0.72 -8.54 -12.14
CA THR A 27 -0.83 -9.97 -12.48
C THR A 27 -1.49 -10.76 -11.34
N LEU A 28 -1.20 -10.41 -10.09
CA LEU A 28 -1.81 -11.04 -8.92
C LEU A 28 -3.32 -10.73 -8.83
N VAL A 29 -3.71 -9.48 -9.09
CA VAL A 29 -5.12 -9.04 -9.14
C VAL A 29 -5.86 -9.72 -10.30
N MET A 30 -5.25 -9.78 -11.49
CA MET A 30 -5.83 -10.52 -12.62
C MET A 30 -6.05 -12.00 -12.27
N ALA A 31 -5.12 -12.63 -11.56
CA ALA A 31 -5.30 -14.01 -11.10
C ALA A 31 -6.45 -14.16 -10.09
N ALA A 32 -6.55 -13.25 -9.12
CA ALA A 32 -7.66 -13.24 -8.16
C ALA A 32 -9.04 -13.05 -8.85
N ASP A 33 -9.14 -12.14 -9.82
CA ASP A 33 -10.36 -11.93 -10.58
C ASP A 33 -10.75 -13.19 -11.39
N ILE A 34 -9.79 -13.80 -12.10
CA ILE A 34 -10.03 -15.02 -12.88
C ILE A 34 -10.45 -16.19 -11.99
N GLU A 35 -9.85 -16.32 -10.81
CA GLU A 35 -10.27 -17.30 -9.83
C GLU A 35 -11.76 -17.11 -9.47
N GLU A 36 -12.19 -15.88 -9.17
CA GLU A 36 -13.60 -15.59 -8.85
C GLU A 36 -14.54 -15.97 -10.00
N PHE A 37 -14.18 -15.71 -11.26
CA PHE A 37 -14.96 -16.17 -12.41
C PHE A 37 -15.03 -17.70 -12.50
N LEU A 38 -13.90 -18.40 -12.28
CA LEU A 38 -13.85 -19.86 -12.30
C LEU A 38 -14.73 -20.48 -11.21
N ILE A 39 -14.68 -19.94 -10.00
CA ILE A 39 -15.48 -20.44 -8.88
C ILE A 39 -16.98 -20.24 -9.14
N ARG A 40 -17.37 -19.12 -9.76
CA ARG A 40 -18.75 -18.86 -10.21
C ARG A 40 -19.15 -19.63 -11.48
N GLY A 41 -18.21 -20.32 -12.13
CA GLY A 41 -18.42 -20.94 -13.44
C GLY A 41 -18.75 -19.92 -14.55
N ASN A 42 -18.44 -18.65 -14.35
CA ASN A 42 -18.74 -17.56 -15.25
C ASN A 42 -17.52 -17.20 -16.12
N ARG A 43 -17.66 -16.23 -17.03
CA ARG A 43 -16.62 -15.74 -17.94
C ARG A 43 -16.59 -14.21 -17.92
N PRO A 44 -15.38 -13.59 -17.98
CA PRO A 44 -15.22 -12.14 -18.07
C PRO A 44 -15.99 -11.47 -19.22
N ILE A 45 -16.12 -12.17 -20.35
CA ILE A 45 -16.79 -11.67 -21.57
C ILE A 45 -18.29 -11.36 -21.38
N ASN A 46 -18.94 -11.95 -20.38
CA ASN A 46 -20.37 -11.77 -20.15
C ASN A 46 -20.66 -10.65 -19.14
N TYR A 47 -19.91 -9.54 -19.21
CA TYR A 47 -20.05 -8.41 -18.30
C TYR A 47 -21.51 -7.99 -18.11
N ASN A 48 -21.96 -7.83 -16.87
CA ASN A 48 -23.34 -7.48 -16.52
C ASN A 48 -24.44 -8.42 -17.08
N ASN A 49 -24.06 -9.61 -17.54
CA ASN A 49 -24.96 -10.60 -18.11
C ASN A 49 -24.54 -12.00 -17.65
N ASP A 50 -24.92 -12.41 -16.44
CA ASP A 50 -24.58 -13.76 -15.99
C ASP A 50 -25.30 -14.83 -16.86
N PRO A 51 -24.57 -15.61 -17.69
CA PRO A 51 -25.17 -16.55 -18.63
C PRO A 51 -25.78 -17.78 -17.92
N GLN A 52 -25.49 -17.99 -16.64
CA GLN A 52 -26.00 -19.16 -15.90
C GLN A 52 -27.41 -18.94 -15.32
N PHE A 53 -27.85 -17.67 -15.23
CA PHE A 53 -29.08 -17.32 -14.54
C PHE A 53 -30.01 -16.51 -15.47
N GLY A 54 -30.97 -17.20 -16.11
CA GLY A 54 -32.15 -16.57 -16.71
C GLY A 54 -32.90 -15.68 -15.69
N GLY A 55 -33.84 -14.81 -16.10
CA GLY A 55 -34.27 -13.59 -15.38
C GLY A 55 -34.92 -13.74 -13.99
N ASN A 56 -34.88 -14.93 -13.41
CA ASN A 56 -35.29 -15.28 -12.06
C ASN A 56 -34.09 -15.89 -11.29
N SER A 57 -33.25 -15.08 -10.66
CA SER A 57 -32.28 -15.56 -9.66
C SER A 57 -32.90 -15.57 -8.27
N SER A 58 -32.43 -16.44 -7.39
CA SER A 58 -32.87 -16.53 -6.00
C SER A 58 -31.69 -16.33 -5.06
N GLN A 59 -31.86 -15.54 -4.00
CA GLN A 59 -30.89 -15.36 -2.92
C GLN A 59 -31.45 -15.94 -1.62
N PHE A 60 -30.62 -16.59 -0.81
CA PHE A 60 -31.03 -17.06 0.51
C PHE A 60 -30.98 -15.91 1.51
N ASN A 61 -32.15 -15.53 2.03
CA ASN A 61 -32.28 -14.53 3.06
C ASN A 61 -31.90 -15.16 4.40
N THR A 62 -30.73 -14.78 4.91
CA THR A 62 -30.18 -15.31 6.17
C THR A 62 -31.00 -14.91 7.41
N THR A 63 -31.87 -13.91 7.29
CA THR A 63 -32.76 -13.46 8.37
C THR A 63 -34.06 -14.25 8.39
N THR A 64 -34.69 -14.47 7.22
CA THR A 64 -35.95 -15.21 7.10
C THR A 64 -35.75 -16.71 6.85
N ARG A 65 -34.51 -17.15 6.61
CA ARG A 65 -34.15 -18.53 6.22
C ARG A 65 -34.93 -19.02 4.99
N ALA A 66 -35.26 -18.11 4.07
CA ALA A 66 -36.05 -18.39 2.86
C ALA A 66 -35.33 -17.93 1.59
N TRP A 67 -35.78 -18.43 0.44
CA TRP A 67 -35.25 -18.07 -0.87
C TRP A 67 -36.09 -16.95 -1.48
N ASP A 68 -35.50 -15.75 -1.63
CA ASP A 68 -36.15 -14.56 -2.17
C ASP A 68 -35.70 -14.32 -3.63
N ALA A 69 -36.57 -13.70 -4.44
CA ALA A 69 -36.21 -13.25 -5.80
C ALA A 69 -35.04 -12.24 -5.75
N SER A 70 -34.10 -12.36 -6.68
CA SER A 70 -32.84 -11.63 -6.67
C SER A 70 -32.57 -10.85 -7.96
N SER A 71 -31.93 -9.70 -7.84
CA SER A 71 -31.41 -8.89 -8.95
C SER A 71 -29.96 -9.22 -9.32
N ILE A 72 -29.40 -10.32 -8.80
CA ILE A 72 -27.98 -10.71 -8.91
C ILE A 72 -27.52 -11.00 -10.35
N HIS A 73 -28.41 -11.04 -11.35
CA HIS A 73 -28.03 -11.07 -12.79
C HIS A 73 -27.05 -9.95 -13.20
N GLN A 74 -26.96 -8.88 -12.40
CA GLN A 74 -26.05 -7.75 -12.59
C GLN A 74 -24.66 -7.92 -11.92
N ASN A 75 -24.38 -9.01 -11.21
CA ASN A 75 -23.15 -9.20 -10.41
C ASN A 75 -21.99 -9.90 -11.17
N ASN A 76 -22.07 -10.02 -12.49
CA ASN A 76 -20.92 -10.45 -13.30
C ASN A 76 -20.02 -9.24 -13.62
N HIS A 77 -19.47 -8.63 -12.57
CA HIS A 77 -18.53 -7.52 -12.61
C HIS A 77 -17.30 -7.87 -11.74
N PRO A 78 -16.09 -7.33 -12.03
CA PRO A 78 -14.95 -7.59 -11.17
C PRO A 78 -15.23 -7.00 -9.81
N PHE A 79 -14.62 -7.58 -8.80
CA PHE A 79 -14.63 -7.00 -7.49
C PHE A 79 -13.39 -6.12 -7.39
N ASP A 80 -13.56 -4.82 -7.60
CA ASP A 80 -12.54 -3.75 -7.44
C ASP A 80 -11.75 -3.88 -6.12
N ASN A 81 -12.37 -4.49 -5.10
CA ASN A 81 -11.73 -4.83 -3.84
C ASN A 81 -10.61 -5.89 -3.96
N ASN A 82 -10.56 -6.73 -5.00
CA ASN A 82 -9.46 -7.67 -5.22
C ASN A 82 -8.12 -6.98 -5.31
N ARG A 83 -8.09 -5.76 -5.83
CA ARG A 83 -6.85 -4.98 -5.83
C ARG A 83 -6.45 -4.48 -4.43
N ARG A 84 -7.38 -4.25 -3.47
CA ARG A 84 -7.02 -4.05 -2.03
C ARG A 84 -6.51 -5.33 -1.42
N ARG A 85 -7.25 -6.42 -1.61
CA ARG A 85 -6.95 -7.75 -1.07
C ARG A 85 -5.54 -8.20 -1.50
N GLU A 86 -5.26 -8.14 -2.80
CA GLU A 86 -3.98 -8.57 -3.30
C GLU A 86 -2.84 -7.59 -3.03
N TRP A 87 -3.13 -6.30 -2.80
CA TRP A 87 -2.12 -5.39 -2.26
C TRP A 87 -1.65 -5.85 -0.87
N TRP A 88 -2.57 -6.25 0.01
CA TRP A 88 -2.22 -6.81 1.31
C TRP A 88 -1.44 -8.11 1.17
N THR A 89 -1.87 -9.03 0.30
CA THR A 89 -1.11 -10.26 -0.01
C THR A 89 0.32 -9.93 -0.44
N LEU A 90 0.48 -8.94 -1.33
CA LEU A 90 1.78 -8.50 -1.85
C LEU A 90 2.66 -7.98 -0.72
N VAL A 91 2.22 -6.94 0.01
CA VAL A 91 3.08 -6.28 1.00
C VAL A 91 3.37 -7.18 2.20
N MET A 92 2.47 -8.09 2.57
CA MET A 92 2.69 -8.99 3.70
C MET A 92 3.70 -10.09 3.40
N ASN A 93 3.73 -10.59 2.16
CA ASN A 93 4.50 -11.79 1.83
C ASN A 93 5.73 -11.53 0.94
N CYS A 94 5.79 -10.46 0.15
CA CYS A 94 6.85 -10.31 -0.83
C CYS A 94 8.25 -10.23 -0.18
N ARG A 95 9.29 -10.68 -0.90
CA ARG A 95 10.67 -10.70 -0.37
C ARG A 95 11.39 -9.35 -0.44
N ASP A 96 10.88 -8.42 -1.26
CA ASP A 96 11.44 -7.11 -1.57
C ASP A 96 10.76 -5.98 -0.77
N GLN A 97 10.71 -6.16 0.55
CA GLN A 97 10.03 -5.28 1.50
C GLN A 97 10.43 -3.80 1.40
N LEU A 98 11.71 -3.49 1.18
CA LEU A 98 12.13 -2.10 1.01
C LEU A 98 11.59 -1.48 -0.28
N ARG A 99 11.44 -2.28 -1.35
CA ARG A 99 10.89 -1.82 -2.63
C ARG A 99 9.42 -1.48 -2.48
N GLN A 100 8.64 -2.34 -1.83
CA GLN A 100 7.23 -2.05 -1.54
C GLN A 100 7.08 -0.85 -0.59
N ARG A 101 7.94 -0.72 0.42
CA ARG A 101 7.96 0.46 1.30
C ARG A 101 8.25 1.75 0.53
N THR A 102 9.15 1.69 -0.44
CA THR A 102 9.50 2.83 -1.32
C THR A 102 8.37 3.14 -2.29
N ALA A 103 7.73 2.12 -2.89
CA ALA A 103 6.54 2.29 -3.71
C ALA A 103 5.40 2.97 -2.92
N MET A 104 5.20 2.57 -1.66
CA MET A 104 4.25 3.22 -0.76
C MET A 104 4.61 4.69 -0.54
N ALA A 105 5.85 5.00 -0.17
CA ALA A 105 6.29 6.38 0.01
C ALA A 105 6.10 7.23 -1.26
N LEU A 106 6.38 6.67 -2.44
CA LEU A 106 6.15 7.34 -3.72
C LEU A 106 4.65 7.51 -4.00
N SER A 107 3.80 6.53 -3.68
CA SER A 107 2.34 6.62 -3.88
C SER A 107 1.68 7.72 -3.05
N GLU A 108 2.35 8.15 -1.98
CA GLU A 108 1.94 9.26 -1.13
C GLU A 108 2.52 10.62 -1.56
N ILE A 109 3.43 10.62 -2.54
CA ILE A 109 4.00 11.82 -3.17
C ILE A 109 3.33 12.05 -4.52
N VAL A 110 3.35 11.05 -5.42
CA VAL A 110 2.67 11.06 -6.72
C VAL A 110 1.33 10.35 -6.59
N VAL A 111 0.38 11.04 -5.97
CA VAL A 111 -0.89 10.46 -5.50
C VAL A 111 -1.86 10.18 -6.65
N ILE A 112 -2.45 8.98 -6.64
CA ILE A 112 -3.73 8.67 -7.28
C ILE A 112 -4.71 8.14 -6.23
N SER A 113 -6.01 8.20 -6.49
CA SER A 113 -7.00 7.72 -5.52
C SER A 113 -8.18 6.99 -6.14
N GLU A 114 -8.54 5.86 -5.52
CA GLU A 114 -9.77 5.11 -5.78
C GLU A 114 -11.04 5.78 -5.27
N ASN A 115 -10.94 6.92 -4.59
CA ASN A 115 -12.12 7.75 -4.38
C ASN A 115 -12.64 8.34 -5.69
N ASP A 116 -11.81 8.41 -6.73
CA ASP A 116 -12.27 8.62 -8.11
C ASP A 116 -12.88 7.32 -8.66
N ALA A 117 -14.15 7.40 -9.07
CA ALA A 117 -14.90 6.24 -9.54
C ALA A 117 -14.30 5.60 -10.80
N THR A 118 -13.66 6.38 -11.67
CA THR A 118 -13.00 5.85 -12.88
C THR A 118 -11.76 5.06 -12.49
N ILE A 119 -10.91 5.60 -11.60
CA ILE A 119 -9.71 4.91 -11.10
C ILE A 119 -10.07 3.62 -10.37
N ASN A 120 -11.15 3.64 -9.58
CA ASN A 120 -11.65 2.46 -8.88
C ASN A 120 -12.13 1.37 -9.86
N ASN A 121 -12.87 1.77 -10.90
CA ASN A 121 -13.40 0.87 -11.92
C ASN A 121 -12.31 0.25 -12.82
N PHE A 122 -11.20 0.95 -13.04
CA PHE A 122 -10.05 0.48 -13.82
C PHE A 122 -8.91 -0.02 -12.92
N HIS A 123 -9.25 -0.95 -12.02
CA HIS A 123 -8.38 -1.46 -10.97
C HIS A 123 -7.12 -2.19 -11.46
N TYR A 124 -7.08 -2.76 -12.67
CA TYR A 124 -5.83 -3.27 -13.25
C TYR A 124 -4.87 -2.14 -13.60
N GLY A 125 -5.39 -1.00 -14.04
CA GLY A 125 -4.58 0.20 -14.25
C GLY A 125 -4.03 0.76 -12.93
N THR A 126 -4.84 0.74 -11.86
CA THR A 126 -4.42 1.15 -10.51
C THR A 126 -3.35 0.21 -9.92
N ALA A 127 -3.50 -1.10 -10.12
CA ALA A 127 -2.48 -2.08 -9.79
C ALA A 127 -1.19 -1.90 -10.62
N ASN A 128 -1.33 -1.58 -11.91
CA ASN A 128 -0.21 -1.27 -12.80
C ASN A 128 0.53 0.00 -12.39
N TYR A 129 -0.17 1.00 -11.83
CA TYR A 129 0.43 2.19 -11.27
C TYR A 129 1.35 1.85 -10.07
N TRP A 130 0.90 0.95 -9.18
CA TRP A 130 1.75 0.44 -8.10
C TRP A 130 2.97 -0.31 -8.63
N ASP A 131 2.78 -1.21 -9.62
CA ASP A 131 3.87 -1.94 -10.26
C ASP A 131 4.90 -0.98 -10.90
N MET A 132 4.44 0.10 -11.51
CA MET A 132 5.29 1.15 -12.08
C MET A 132 6.14 1.82 -11.00
N LEU A 133 5.55 2.16 -9.86
CA LEU A 133 6.29 2.74 -8.73
C LEU A 133 7.30 1.75 -8.14
N ALA A 134 6.90 0.49 -7.90
CA ALA A 134 7.77 -0.54 -7.35
C ALA A 134 8.95 -0.88 -8.28
N THR A 135 8.69 -0.99 -9.59
CA THR A 135 9.72 -1.25 -10.60
C THR A 135 10.76 -0.12 -10.64
N ASN A 136 10.32 1.13 -10.51
CA ASN A 136 11.18 2.31 -10.59
C ASN A 136 11.61 2.85 -9.21
N ALA A 137 11.31 2.15 -8.12
CA ALA A 137 11.54 2.59 -6.74
C ALA A 137 12.99 3.00 -6.45
N PHE A 138 13.95 2.41 -7.16
CA PHE A 138 15.39 2.68 -7.02
C PHE A 138 16.02 3.27 -8.29
N GLY A 139 15.19 3.69 -9.26
CA GLY A 139 15.60 4.38 -10.48
C GLY A 139 15.80 5.88 -10.28
N SER A 140 15.78 6.66 -11.36
CA SER A 140 15.81 8.13 -11.26
C SER A 140 14.42 8.68 -10.96
N TYR A 141 14.32 9.70 -10.10
CA TYR A 141 13.07 10.41 -9.84
C TYR A 141 12.47 11.03 -11.10
N ARG A 142 13.31 11.46 -12.07
CA ARG A 142 12.84 11.88 -13.39
C ARG A 142 12.01 10.76 -14.04
N THR A 143 12.49 9.51 -14.02
CA THR A 143 11.76 8.37 -14.61
C THR A 143 10.40 8.18 -13.95
N ILE A 144 10.28 8.41 -12.64
CA ILE A 144 8.97 8.42 -11.96
C ILE A 144 8.08 9.51 -12.56
N LEU A 145 8.53 10.77 -12.64
CA LEU A 145 7.72 11.87 -13.20
C LEU A 145 7.30 11.62 -14.66
N GLU A 146 8.16 11.03 -15.47
CA GLU A 146 7.82 10.62 -16.83
C GLU A 146 6.72 9.56 -16.84
N LYS A 147 6.91 8.48 -16.09
CA LYS A 147 5.92 7.39 -16.03
C LYS A 147 4.59 7.83 -15.43
N VAL A 148 4.62 8.77 -14.49
CA VAL A 148 3.42 9.42 -13.94
C VAL A 148 2.71 10.27 -15.00
N THR A 149 3.46 11.05 -15.79
CA THR A 149 2.90 11.89 -16.87
C THR A 149 2.17 11.08 -17.93
N TYR A 150 2.73 9.92 -18.31
CA TYR A 150 2.16 9.02 -19.32
C TYR A 150 1.20 7.98 -18.74
N SER A 151 0.87 8.02 -17.44
CA SER A 151 -0.06 7.07 -16.84
C SER A 151 -1.52 7.47 -17.11
N PRO A 152 -2.38 6.57 -17.63
CA PRO A 152 -3.81 6.84 -17.74
C PRO A 152 -4.50 7.14 -16.40
N GLN A 153 -4.05 6.51 -15.31
CA GLN A 153 -4.61 6.72 -13.97
C GLN A 153 -4.36 8.15 -13.48
N MET A 154 -3.12 8.61 -13.61
CA MET A 154 -2.77 10.00 -13.26
C MET A 154 -3.47 11.00 -14.18
N ALA A 155 -3.61 10.68 -15.46
CA ALA A 155 -4.25 11.58 -16.42
C ALA A 155 -5.75 11.78 -16.20
N VAL A 156 -6.42 10.78 -15.63
CA VAL A 156 -7.77 10.98 -15.09
C VAL A 156 -7.72 11.80 -13.80
N TYR A 157 -6.86 11.40 -12.86
CA TYR A 157 -6.81 12.00 -11.52
C TYR A 157 -6.56 13.51 -11.54
N LEU A 158 -5.67 13.96 -12.43
CA LEU A 158 -5.29 15.37 -12.59
C LEU A 158 -5.77 15.97 -13.91
N SER A 159 -6.82 15.37 -14.49
CA SER A 159 -7.59 15.88 -15.63
C SER A 159 -6.82 16.20 -16.92
N HIS A 160 -5.57 15.76 -17.08
CA HIS A 160 -4.82 15.99 -18.33
C HIS A 160 -5.04 14.95 -19.43
N LEU A 161 -5.86 13.93 -19.19
CA LEU A 161 -6.27 12.99 -20.23
C LEU A 161 -7.05 13.72 -21.32
N LYS A 162 -6.59 13.63 -22.57
CA LYS A 162 -7.17 14.34 -23.72
C LYS A 162 -7.15 15.87 -23.55
N ASN A 163 -6.17 16.40 -22.82
CA ASN A 163 -5.89 17.82 -22.78
C ASN A 163 -5.46 18.32 -24.17
N GLN A 164 -5.97 19.47 -24.61
CA GLN A 164 -5.76 19.98 -25.97
C GLN A 164 -5.20 21.40 -25.95
N LYS A 165 -4.42 21.72 -26.98
CA LYS A 165 -4.02 23.09 -27.28
C LYS A 165 -5.23 24.02 -27.38
N LYS A 166 -5.00 25.30 -27.12
CA LYS A 166 -6.03 26.33 -27.23
C LYS A 166 -6.69 26.30 -28.61
N THR A 167 -8.01 26.13 -28.63
CA THR A 167 -8.81 26.10 -29.87
C THR A 167 -10.19 26.71 -29.60
N GLY A 168 -10.47 27.88 -30.17
CA GLY A 168 -11.69 28.63 -29.89
C GLY A 168 -11.81 28.95 -28.39
N SER A 169 -12.86 28.44 -27.74
CA SER A 169 -13.10 28.62 -26.30
C SER A 169 -12.40 27.57 -25.41
N ILE A 170 -11.80 26.53 -26.00
CA ILE A 170 -11.05 25.52 -25.25
C ILE A 170 -9.68 26.09 -24.89
N SER A 171 -9.31 26.02 -23.61
CA SER A 171 -7.97 26.33 -23.11
C SER A 171 -7.31 25.05 -22.57
N PRO A 172 -5.98 24.93 -22.62
CA PRO A 172 -5.27 23.82 -21.98
C PRO A 172 -5.63 23.70 -20.50
N ASP A 173 -5.90 22.49 -20.03
CA ASP A 173 -6.09 22.20 -18.61
C ASP A 173 -4.77 22.41 -17.86
N GLU A 174 -4.83 23.21 -16.80
CA GLU A 174 -3.70 23.63 -15.98
C GLU A 174 -3.51 22.78 -14.71
N ASN A 175 -4.44 21.89 -14.38
CA ASN A 175 -4.45 21.14 -13.14
C ASN A 175 -3.16 20.29 -13.00
N PHE A 176 -2.90 19.39 -13.95
CA PHE A 176 -1.67 18.59 -13.94
C PHE A 176 -0.39 19.43 -13.94
N ALA A 177 -0.35 20.54 -14.71
CA ALA A 177 0.81 21.42 -14.76
C ALA A 177 1.09 22.08 -13.40
N ARG A 178 0.04 22.50 -12.69
CA ARG A 178 0.15 23.04 -11.33
C ARG A 178 0.62 21.98 -10.35
N GLU A 179 -0.01 20.81 -10.35
CA GLU A 179 0.28 19.75 -9.39
C GLU A 179 1.67 19.13 -9.60
N ILE A 180 2.10 18.88 -10.84
CA ILE A 180 3.44 18.32 -11.10
C ILE A 180 4.55 19.28 -10.64
N MET A 181 4.35 20.59 -10.74
CA MET A 181 5.27 21.58 -10.19
C MET A 181 5.19 21.64 -8.66
N GLN A 182 3.99 21.87 -8.12
CA GLN A 182 3.85 22.25 -6.72
C GLN A 182 3.94 21.06 -5.75
N LEU A 183 3.40 19.89 -6.12
CA LEU A 183 3.32 18.72 -5.24
C LEU A 183 4.38 17.67 -5.58
N PHE A 184 4.71 17.52 -6.86
CA PHE A 184 5.55 16.42 -7.33
C PHE A 184 6.97 16.83 -7.72
N SER A 185 7.35 18.11 -7.64
CA SER A 185 8.73 18.49 -7.99
C SER A 185 9.28 19.71 -7.26
N VAL A 186 8.89 20.91 -7.66
CA VAL A 186 9.57 22.14 -7.25
C VAL A 186 9.05 22.74 -5.96
N GLY A 187 7.84 22.38 -5.50
CA GLY A 187 7.24 22.98 -4.31
C GLY A 187 6.78 24.43 -4.55
N LEU A 188 6.26 25.11 -3.52
CA LEU A 188 5.73 26.48 -3.62
C LEU A 188 6.80 27.57 -3.44
N VAL A 189 7.84 27.30 -2.65
CA VAL A 189 8.83 28.30 -2.22
C VAL A 189 10.24 27.78 -2.38
N GLN A 190 11.15 28.67 -2.75
CA GLN A 190 12.55 28.33 -2.92
C GLN A 190 13.24 28.10 -1.58
N ARG A 191 14.09 27.08 -1.53
CA ARG A 191 14.83 26.67 -0.35
C ARG A 191 16.31 26.47 -0.68
N HIS A 192 17.15 26.67 0.32
CA HIS A 192 18.50 26.14 0.31
C HIS A 192 18.47 24.61 0.50
N LEU A 193 19.57 23.91 0.22
CA LEU A 193 19.61 22.44 0.32
C LEU A 193 19.42 21.91 1.75
N ASP A 194 19.65 22.76 2.74
CA ASP A 194 19.40 22.47 4.15
C ASP A 194 17.94 22.68 4.57
N GLY A 195 17.07 23.11 3.64
CA GLY A 195 15.65 23.36 3.84
C GLY A 195 15.29 24.78 4.28
N SER A 196 16.27 25.63 4.61
CA SER A 196 16.01 27.03 4.97
C SER A 196 15.41 27.80 3.79
N LEU A 197 14.50 28.74 4.08
CA LEU A 197 13.81 29.53 3.06
C LEU A 197 14.77 30.52 2.40
N LYS A 198 14.69 30.65 1.08
CA LYS A 198 15.30 31.77 0.38
C LYS A 198 14.35 32.96 0.46
N LEU A 199 14.83 34.07 1.01
CA LEU A 199 14.06 35.29 1.16
C LEU A 199 14.48 36.30 0.11
N ASP A 200 13.48 37.00 -0.42
CA ASP A 200 13.68 38.13 -1.32
C ASP A 200 14.34 39.29 -0.57
N ALA A 201 15.39 39.87 -1.16
CA ALA A 201 16.20 40.88 -0.48
C ALA A 201 15.44 42.20 -0.23
N ASP A 202 14.45 42.51 -1.07
CA ASP A 202 13.72 43.77 -1.01
C ASP A 202 12.48 43.67 -0.11
N THR A 203 11.77 42.53 -0.13
CA THR A 203 10.51 42.32 0.60
C THR A 203 10.67 41.52 1.89
N GLY A 204 11.76 40.75 2.05
CA GLY A 204 11.95 39.83 3.17
C GLY A 204 11.01 38.61 3.15
N LEU A 205 10.21 38.44 2.10
CA LEU A 205 9.26 37.33 1.96
C LEU A 205 9.90 36.11 1.28
N PRO A 206 9.39 34.89 1.51
CA PRO A 206 9.85 33.70 0.79
C PRO A 206 9.67 33.85 -0.74
N ILE A 207 10.70 33.50 -1.49
CA ILE A 207 10.67 33.61 -2.96
C ILE A 207 9.83 32.45 -3.53
N PRO A 208 8.79 32.72 -4.35
CA PRO A 208 8.04 31.67 -5.03
C PRO A 208 8.91 30.94 -6.08
N THR A 209 8.61 29.67 -6.30
CA THR A 209 9.29 28.82 -7.32
C THR A 209 8.70 29.01 -8.71
N TYR A 210 7.39 29.25 -8.80
CA TYR A 210 6.64 29.44 -10.03
C TYR A 210 5.48 30.42 -9.80
N ASP A 211 4.89 30.93 -10.87
CA ASP A 211 3.66 31.72 -10.84
C ASP A 211 2.61 31.19 -11.82
N GLN A 212 1.50 31.92 -11.97
CA GLN A 212 0.42 31.55 -12.88
C GLN A 212 0.88 31.48 -14.35
N GLY A 213 1.83 32.31 -14.78
CA GLY A 213 2.38 32.26 -16.13
C GLY A 213 3.14 30.96 -16.40
N ASP A 214 3.93 30.51 -15.42
CA ASP A 214 4.66 29.23 -15.51
C ASP A 214 3.70 28.04 -15.59
N ILE A 215 2.57 28.09 -14.86
CA ILE A 215 1.51 27.06 -14.91
C ILE A 215 0.90 27.00 -16.31
N THR A 216 0.47 28.16 -16.83
CA THR A 216 -0.14 28.22 -18.16
C THR A 216 0.84 27.74 -19.24
N GLU A 217 2.12 28.08 -19.13
CA GLU A 217 3.12 27.66 -20.12
C GLU A 217 3.41 26.15 -20.05
N LEU A 218 3.54 25.58 -18.86
CA LEU A 218 3.69 24.13 -18.71
C LEU A 218 2.43 23.37 -19.16
N ALA A 219 1.24 23.91 -18.91
CA ALA A 219 -0.02 23.32 -19.36
C ALA A 219 -0.07 23.17 -20.88
N ARG A 220 0.46 24.15 -21.63
CA ARG A 220 0.58 24.07 -23.10
C ARG A 220 1.50 22.93 -23.53
N VAL A 221 2.62 22.74 -22.83
CA VAL A 221 3.55 21.62 -23.08
C VAL A 221 2.89 20.26 -22.81
N MET A 222 1.95 20.18 -21.86
CA MET A 222 1.28 18.93 -21.49
C MET A 222 0.05 18.59 -22.35
N THR A 223 -0.20 19.32 -23.44
CA THR A 223 -1.32 19.05 -24.36
C THR A 223 -1.03 17.89 -25.32
N GLY A 224 -2.08 17.24 -25.83
CA GLY A 224 -1.99 16.22 -26.89
C GLY A 224 -1.84 14.78 -26.39
N LEU A 225 -1.81 14.53 -25.08
CA LEU A 225 -1.75 13.18 -24.52
C LEU A 225 -3.15 12.53 -24.47
N SER A 226 -3.28 11.33 -25.03
CA SER A 226 -4.48 10.48 -24.93
C SER A 226 -4.09 9.00 -24.90
N PHE A 227 -5.05 8.09 -24.77
CA PHE A 227 -4.81 6.65 -24.72
C PHE A 227 -3.93 6.19 -25.88
N GLY A 228 -2.81 5.50 -25.58
CA GLY A 228 -1.90 4.97 -26.59
C GLY A 228 -2.35 3.65 -27.20
N THR A 229 -3.11 2.87 -26.44
CA THR A 229 -3.60 1.55 -26.82
C THR A 229 -5.12 1.51 -26.77
N ARG A 230 -5.74 0.71 -27.64
CA ARG A 230 -7.17 0.34 -27.58
C ARG A 230 -7.35 -1.11 -28.01
N HIS A 231 -8.49 -1.71 -27.68
CA HIS A 231 -8.89 -2.99 -28.26
C HIS A 231 -9.58 -2.78 -29.62
N ALA A 232 -9.48 -3.76 -30.53
CA ALA A 232 -10.25 -3.75 -31.78
C ALA A 232 -11.76 -3.96 -31.53
N ASN A 233 -12.59 -3.50 -32.48
CA ASN A 233 -14.05 -3.40 -32.34
C ASN A 233 -14.70 -4.68 -31.78
N VAL A 234 -15.64 -4.48 -30.87
CA VAL A 234 -16.48 -5.51 -30.26
C VAL A 234 -17.54 -5.96 -31.27
N SER A 235 -17.69 -7.25 -31.52
CA SER A 235 -18.86 -7.74 -32.28
C SER A 235 -20.10 -7.75 -31.39
N SER A 236 -21.13 -6.99 -31.81
CA SER A 236 -22.51 -6.91 -31.29
C SER A 236 -22.75 -6.38 -29.86
N THR A 237 -23.71 -5.45 -29.76
CA THR A 237 -24.29 -4.93 -28.51
C THR A 237 -25.14 -6.02 -27.82
N PRO A 238 -25.07 -6.19 -26.48
CA PRO A 238 -25.84 -7.23 -25.79
C PRO A 238 -27.34 -6.99 -25.89
N THR A 239 -28.11 -8.04 -26.16
CA THR A 239 -29.54 -8.11 -25.82
C THR A 239 -29.73 -9.31 -24.91
N TYR A 240 -30.14 -9.06 -23.68
CA TYR A 240 -30.65 -10.11 -22.81
C TYR A 240 -31.86 -10.79 -23.49
N PRO A 241 -32.05 -12.12 -23.41
CA PRO A 241 -31.32 -13.15 -22.65
C PRO A 241 -30.23 -13.91 -23.42
N ASN A 242 -29.75 -13.40 -24.56
CA ASN A 242 -28.83 -14.16 -25.41
C ASN A 242 -27.39 -14.09 -24.87
N ALA A 243 -26.73 -15.25 -24.80
CA ALA A 243 -25.32 -15.34 -24.44
C ALA A 243 -24.49 -14.40 -25.33
N SER A 244 -23.66 -13.58 -24.71
CA SER A 244 -22.85 -12.61 -25.45
C SER A 244 -21.81 -13.34 -26.31
N THR A 245 -21.62 -12.84 -27.53
CA THR A 245 -20.43 -13.15 -28.35
C THR A 245 -19.49 -11.96 -28.36
N GLN A 246 -19.39 -11.18 -27.26
CA GLN A 246 -18.55 -9.97 -27.20
C GLN A 246 -17.05 -10.31 -27.27
N ALA A 247 -16.54 -10.68 -28.44
CA ALA A 247 -15.11 -10.88 -28.60
C ALA A 247 -14.41 -9.53 -28.49
N ILE A 248 -13.60 -9.34 -27.44
CA ILE A 248 -12.67 -8.23 -27.40
C ILE A 248 -11.49 -8.58 -28.30
N GLY A 249 -11.27 -7.77 -29.34
CA GLY A 249 -10.14 -7.96 -30.24
C GLY A 249 -8.81 -7.67 -29.56
N ALA A 250 -7.72 -8.03 -30.23
CA ALA A 250 -6.37 -7.78 -29.75
C ALA A 250 -6.12 -6.28 -29.46
N GLU A 251 -5.17 -6.02 -28.56
CA GLU A 251 -4.64 -4.68 -28.35
C GLU A 251 -4.00 -4.16 -29.63
N GLN A 252 -4.29 -2.91 -29.96
CA GLN A 252 -3.74 -2.20 -31.11
C GLN A 252 -3.42 -0.76 -30.71
N THR A 253 -2.48 -0.17 -31.45
CA THR A 253 -2.18 1.26 -31.33
C THR A 253 -3.44 2.08 -31.57
N ASN A 254 -3.74 2.99 -30.64
CA ASN A 254 -4.82 3.94 -30.83
C ASN A 254 -4.40 5.03 -31.83
N THR A 255 -5.28 5.29 -32.79
CA THR A 255 -5.11 6.30 -33.84
C THR A 255 -6.08 7.47 -33.71
N SER A 256 -6.95 7.47 -32.69
CA SER A 256 -7.93 8.53 -32.43
C SER A 256 -7.76 9.12 -31.05
N PHE A 257 -7.52 10.44 -31.00
CA PHE A 257 -7.39 11.19 -29.76
C PHE A 257 -8.62 11.09 -28.84
N THR A 258 -9.82 10.98 -29.41
CA THR A 258 -11.07 10.97 -28.65
C THR A 258 -11.50 9.58 -28.17
N GLN A 259 -10.91 8.52 -28.70
CA GLN A 259 -11.24 7.13 -28.37
C GLN A 259 -10.24 6.50 -27.39
N GLY A 260 -10.51 5.26 -26.95
CA GLY A 260 -9.60 4.49 -26.12
C GLY A 260 -10.07 4.24 -24.68
N ASN A 261 -11.32 4.52 -24.32
CA ASN A 261 -11.81 4.30 -22.95
C ASN A 261 -11.89 2.81 -22.52
N GLY A 262 -11.55 1.89 -23.42
CA GLY A 262 -11.39 0.46 -23.16
C GLY A 262 -12.64 -0.27 -22.68
N HIS A 263 -12.45 -1.51 -22.24
CA HIS A 263 -13.42 -2.30 -21.49
C HIS A 263 -12.95 -2.39 -20.04
N LEU A 264 -13.86 -2.56 -19.08
CA LEU A 264 -13.55 -2.74 -17.65
C LEU A 264 -12.76 -4.02 -17.30
N TYR A 265 -12.47 -4.88 -18.27
CA TYR A 265 -11.74 -6.15 -18.05
C TYR A 265 -10.54 -6.27 -18.97
N TRP A 266 -10.74 -5.89 -20.23
CA TRP A 266 -9.67 -5.67 -21.18
C TRP A 266 -9.22 -4.22 -21.04
N GLN A 267 -8.54 -3.97 -19.92
CA GLN A 267 -8.07 -2.66 -19.51
C GLN A 267 -6.74 -2.30 -20.19
N GLY A 268 -6.47 -2.80 -21.41
CA GLY A 268 -5.23 -2.53 -22.14
C GLY A 268 -4.95 -1.03 -22.34
N SER A 269 -6.00 -0.24 -22.52
CA SER A 269 -5.89 1.23 -22.59
C SER A 269 -5.45 1.88 -21.27
N TRP A 270 -5.65 1.22 -20.14
CA TRP A 270 -5.40 1.75 -18.79
C TRP A 270 -4.11 1.20 -18.16
N THR A 271 -3.56 0.13 -18.73
CA THR A 271 -2.32 -0.53 -18.29
C THR A 271 -1.12 -0.20 -19.18
N ASN A 272 -1.36 0.44 -20.34
CA ASN A 272 -0.33 0.92 -21.25
C ASN A 272 -0.19 2.45 -21.18
N ASP A 273 0.99 2.95 -21.54
CA ASP A 273 1.32 4.38 -21.53
C ASP A 273 0.42 5.17 -22.51
N LEU A 274 0.12 6.41 -22.15
CA LEU A 274 -0.48 7.39 -23.06
C LEU A 274 0.43 7.65 -24.26
N ARG A 275 -0.17 8.18 -25.33
CA ARG A 275 0.53 8.58 -26.55
C ARG A 275 0.23 10.03 -26.88
N MET A 276 1.23 10.69 -27.46
CA MET A 276 1.09 12.01 -28.08
C MET A 276 0.34 11.96 -29.41
N PHE A 277 -0.64 12.86 -29.55
CA PHE A 277 -1.34 13.16 -30.79
C PHE A 277 -1.04 14.60 -31.17
N SER A 278 -0.06 14.78 -32.06
CA SER A 278 0.48 16.09 -32.42
C SER A 278 -0.53 17.10 -32.97
N ALA A 279 -1.64 16.64 -33.57
CA ALA A 279 -2.73 17.53 -34.00
C ALA A 279 -3.33 18.35 -32.84
N TYR A 280 -3.26 17.81 -31.61
CA TYR A 280 -3.84 18.39 -30.40
C TYR A 280 -2.79 18.99 -29.46
N HIS A 281 -1.49 18.86 -29.79
CA HIS A 281 -0.39 19.46 -29.05
C HIS A 281 -0.09 20.88 -29.54
N ASP A 282 0.18 21.78 -28.61
CA ASP A 282 0.52 23.16 -28.93
C ASP A 282 1.99 23.26 -29.39
N PHE A 283 2.25 23.48 -30.68
CA PHE A 283 3.60 23.77 -31.19
C PHE A 283 3.85 25.27 -31.43
N ASN A 284 2.85 26.10 -31.13
CA ASN A 284 2.86 27.51 -31.50
C ASN A 284 3.50 28.38 -30.41
N GLU A 285 3.71 29.64 -30.77
CA GLU A 285 4.14 30.71 -29.87
C GLU A 285 3.05 31.05 -28.84
N TYR A 286 3.43 31.24 -27.57
CA TYR A 286 2.55 31.88 -26.60
C TYR A 286 2.71 33.40 -26.66
N THR A 287 1.69 34.09 -27.12
CA THR A 287 1.68 35.57 -27.13
C THR A 287 1.02 36.17 -25.88
N ALA A 288 0.52 35.34 -24.96
CA ALA A 288 -0.49 35.77 -23.99
C ALA A 288 -0.07 35.71 -22.52
N TYR A 289 1.20 35.92 -22.19
CA TYR A 289 1.64 36.48 -20.90
C TYR A 289 3.06 36.97 -21.20
N THR A 290 3.30 38.26 -21.28
CA THR A 290 3.79 39.00 -20.12
C THR A 290 4.36 40.31 -20.66
N GLY A 291 4.22 41.41 -19.94
CA GLY A 291 5.09 42.58 -20.16
C GLY A 291 6.56 42.32 -19.76
N LEU A 292 7.03 41.06 -19.77
CA LEU A 292 8.37 40.64 -19.39
C LEU A 292 9.26 40.51 -20.63
N SER A 293 10.55 40.77 -20.44
CA SER A 293 11.53 40.78 -21.52
C SER A 293 11.83 39.36 -22.01
N LEU A 294 12.09 39.19 -23.32
CA LEU A 294 12.58 37.90 -23.82
C LEU A 294 14.04 37.73 -23.39
N PRO A 295 14.48 36.52 -22.95
CA PRO A 295 15.88 36.28 -22.71
C PRO A 295 16.71 36.59 -23.97
N SER A 296 17.89 37.17 -23.80
CA SER A 296 18.74 37.58 -24.92
C SER A 296 19.00 36.41 -25.88
N GLY A 297 18.70 36.61 -27.17
CA GLY A 297 18.88 35.60 -28.22
C GLY A 297 17.79 34.52 -28.30
N VAL A 298 16.73 34.61 -27.50
CA VAL A 298 15.59 33.68 -27.52
C VAL A 298 14.45 34.23 -28.38
N SER A 299 13.95 33.41 -29.30
CA SER A 299 12.81 33.75 -30.15
C SER A 299 11.55 33.91 -29.32
N SER A 300 10.68 34.83 -29.70
CA SER A 300 9.35 34.98 -29.10
C SER A 300 8.51 33.70 -29.25
N ALA A 301 8.80 32.89 -30.28
CA ALA A 301 8.15 31.61 -30.55
C ALA A 301 8.58 30.43 -29.66
N SER A 302 9.61 30.59 -28.81
CA SER A 302 10.05 29.53 -27.91
C SER A 302 9.15 29.42 -26.68
N LYS A 303 8.87 28.18 -26.25
CA LYS A 303 8.28 27.94 -24.93
C LYS A 303 9.35 28.11 -23.85
N ILE A 304 9.04 28.87 -22.80
CA ILE A 304 10.00 29.19 -21.73
C ILE A 304 9.40 28.81 -20.37
N LEU A 305 9.92 27.77 -19.75
CA LEU A 305 9.55 27.38 -18.39
C LEU A 305 10.34 28.21 -17.37
N PHE A 306 9.70 28.58 -16.26
CA PHE A 306 10.31 29.35 -15.16
C PHE A 306 10.92 30.68 -15.63
N ARG A 307 10.18 31.44 -16.44
CA ARG A 307 10.69 32.64 -17.10
C ARG A 307 11.09 33.71 -16.08
N GLU A 308 12.32 34.22 -16.23
CA GLU A 308 13.00 35.17 -15.33
C GLU A 308 13.15 34.65 -13.88
N LYS A 309 13.04 33.33 -13.67
CA LYS A 309 13.19 32.67 -12.37
C LYS A 309 14.34 31.66 -12.40
N ILE A 310 14.68 31.15 -11.22
CA ILE A 310 15.64 30.05 -11.09
C ILE A 310 15.12 28.81 -11.84
N GLY A 311 16.00 28.07 -12.50
CA GLY A 311 15.61 26.89 -13.26
C GLY A 311 14.98 27.20 -14.63
N GLN A 312 15.08 28.44 -15.13
CA GLN A 312 14.58 28.81 -16.46
C GLN A 312 15.07 27.83 -17.53
N LYS A 313 14.13 27.30 -18.32
CA LYS A 313 14.42 26.41 -19.45
C LYS A 313 13.71 26.88 -20.71
N VAL A 314 14.48 27.11 -21.76
CA VAL A 314 13.96 27.39 -23.10
C VAL A 314 13.82 26.07 -23.85
N LEU A 315 12.61 25.75 -24.29
CA LEU A 315 12.38 24.58 -25.13
C LEU A 315 12.67 24.91 -26.60
N PRO A 316 13.32 24.00 -27.35
CA PRO A 316 13.52 24.17 -28.78
C PRO A 316 12.19 24.35 -29.53
N ILE A 317 12.18 25.21 -30.54
CA ILE A 317 11.04 25.28 -31.47
C ILE A 317 11.04 24.01 -32.31
N ARG A 318 9.88 23.35 -32.39
CA ARG A 318 9.74 22.08 -33.12
C ARG A 318 8.58 22.13 -34.10
N SER A 319 8.74 21.42 -35.22
CA SER A 319 7.64 21.18 -36.16
C SER A 319 6.63 20.19 -35.60
N GLN A 320 5.39 20.24 -36.07
CA GLN A 320 4.34 19.34 -35.62
C GLN A 320 4.64 17.88 -35.98
N SER A 321 4.90 17.04 -34.97
CA SER A 321 4.93 15.58 -35.08
C SER A 321 4.77 14.95 -33.70
N ASP A 322 4.30 13.70 -33.61
CA ASP A 322 4.13 13.02 -32.31
C ASP A 322 5.46 12.93 -31.55
N ASN A 323 6.56 12.66 -32.27
CA ASN A 323 7.91 12.61 -31.70
C ASN A 323 8.33 13.97 -31.12
N ASN A 324 8.04 15.05 -31.82
CA ASN A 324 8.39 16.39 -31.34
C ASN A 324 7.52 16.82 -30.15
N GLY A 325 6.24 16.46 -30.12
CA GLY A 325 5.39 16.71 -28.94
C GLY A 325 5.87 15.92 -27.73
N ASN A 326 6.27 14.65 -27.90
CA ASN A 326 6.92 13.86 -26.85
C ASN A 326 8.25 14.47 -26.40
N ALA A 327 9.02 15.07 -27.31
CA ALA A 327 10.26 15.75 -26.98
C ALA A 327 10.03 17.03 -26.15
N ASP A 328 8.96 17.79 -26.43
CA ASP A 328 8.56 18.93 -25.59
C ASP A 328 8.22 18.48 -24.16
N VAL A 329 7.40 17.43 -24.02
CA VAL A 329 7.06 16.84 -22.71
C VAL A 329 8.31 16.33 -21.99
N THR A 330 9.20 15.65 -22.72
CA THR A 330 10.47 15.14 -22.20
C THR A 330 11.35 16.25 -21.64
N ASP A 331 11.52 17.35 -22.39
CA ASP A 331 12.33 18.48 -21.96
C ASP A 331 11.71 19.20 -20.76
N ALA A 332 10.38 19.29 -20.68
CA ALA A 332 9.70 19.85 -19.52
C ALA A 332 9.93 19.01 -18.27
N ILE A 333 9.82 17.69 -18.35
CA ILE A 333 10.10 16.81 -17.21
C ILE A 333 11.60 16.87 -16.82
N ASN A 334 12.50 16.98 -17.81
CA ASN A 334 13.93 17.22 -17.54
C ASN A 334 14.15 18.56 -16.84
N ALA A 335 13.42 19.62 -17.21
CA ALA A 335 13.48 20.90 -16.51
C ALA A 335 13.02 20.79 -15.05
N LEU A 336 12.10 19.88 -14.73
CA LEU A 336 11.63 19.66 -13.36
C LEU A 336 12.60 18.81 -12.51
N ALA A 337 13.08 17.68 -13.04
CA ALA A 337 13.80 16.67 -12.24
C ALA A 337 15.17 16.24 -12.79
N GLY A 338 15.66 16.90 -13.83
CA GLY A 338 16.99 16.69 -14.40
C GLY A 338 17.10 15.50 -15.35
N THR A 339 18.00 15.61 -16.31
CA THR A 339 18.28 14.61 -17.34
C THR A 339 19.07 13.44 -16.73
N PRO A 340 18.56 12.19 -16.73
CA PRO A 340 19.23 11.07 -16.05
C PRO A 340 20.65 10.78 -16.58
N ALA A 341 20.82 10.91 -17.90
CA ALA A 341 22.09 10.68 -18.60
C ALA A 341 23.02 11.91 -18.64
N GLY A 342 22.63 13.04 -18.03
CA GLY A 342 23.43 14.26 -18.01
C GLY A 342 24.73 14.13 -17.20
N GLY A 343 25.71 14.99 -17.50
CA GLY A 343 26.98 15.06 -16.75
C GLY A 343 26.85 15.70 -15.36
N SER A 344 25.82 16.53 -15.16
CA SER A 344 25.45 17.15 -13.88
C SER A 344 23.92 17.25 -13.78
N TYR A 345 23.41 17.54 -12.58
CA TYR A 345 21.98 17.79 -12.38
C TYR A 345 21.59 19.13 -13.02
N ASP A 346 20.73 19.07 -14.04
CA ASP A 346 20.26 20.20 -14.85
C ASP A 346 18.75 20.47 -14.71
N GLY A 347 18.10 19.83 -13.73
CA GLY A 347 16.71 20.08 -13.37
C GLY A 347 16.54 21.29 -12.46
N HIS A 348 15.29 21.57 -12.08
CA HIS A 348 14.99 22.72 -11.25
C HIS A 348 15.73 22.62 -9.90
N PRO A 349 16.44 23.67 -9.46
CA PRO A 349 17.31 23.58 -8.28
C PRO A 349 16.60 23.31 -6.95
N ASN A 350 15.28 23.53 -6.88
CA ASN A 350 14.49 23.27 -5.67
C ASN A 350 14.00 21.82 -5.53
N THR A 351 13.94 21.06 -6.63
CA THR A 351 13.43 19.68 -6.62
C THR A 351 14.23 18.75 -5.70
N PRO A 352 15.58 18.80 -5.66
CA PRO A 352 16.37 17.93 -4.78
C PRO A 352 15.99 18.08 -3.30
N VAL A 353 15.87 19.31 -2.79
CA VAL A 353 15.53 19.55 -1.38
C VAL A 353 14.06 19.24 -1.09
N PHE A 354 13.17 19.60 -2.01
CA PHE A 354 11.74 19.34 -1.85
C PHE A 354 11.44 17.84 -1.76
N ILE A 355 11.94 17.06 -2.73
CA ILE A 355 11.70 15.61 -2.76
C ILE A 355 12.46 14.88 -1.65
N SER A 356 13.69 15.29 -1.33
CA SER A 356 14.44 14.69 -0.22
C SER A 356 13.72 14.87 1.11
N ARG A 357 13.13 16.06 1.35
CA ARG A 357 12.33 16.31 2.56
C ARG A 357 11.11 15.40 2.65
N LEU A 358 10.33 15.29 1.56
CA LEU A 358 9.15 14.42 1.54
C LEU A 358 9.52 12.95 1.80
N LEU A 359 10.58 12.46 1.15
CA LEU A 359 11.06 11.09 1.35
C LEU A 359 11.53 10.85 2.78
N ILE A 360 12.30 11.76 3.37
CA ILE A 360 12.72 11.66 4.77
C ILE A 360 11.50 11.56 5.70
N GLN A 361 10.48 12.40 5.49
CA GLN A 361 9.24 12.36 6.25
C GLN A 361 8.47 11.05 6.11
N ARG A 362 8.62 10.32 5.00
CA ARG A 362 8.03 8.98 4.86
C ARG A 362 8.87 7.91 5.53
N PHE A 363 10.19 8.01 5.53
CA PHE A 363 11.05 6.94 6.01
C PHE A 363 11.47 7.03 7.49
N THR A 364 11.75 8.21 8.03
CA THR A 364 12.48 8.32 9.30
C THR A 364 11.89 9.35 10.27
N THR A 365 11.84 10.63 9.91
CA THR A 365 11.47 11.71 10.83
C THR A 365 10.61 12.79 10.18
N ALA A 366 9.67 13.35 10.95
CA ALA A 366 8.83 14.47 10.50
C ALA A 366 9.62 15.78 10.38
N ASN A 367 10.67 15.93 11.21
CA ASN A 367 11.46 17.14 11.36
C ASN A 367 12.97 16.83 11.21
N PRO A 368 13.47 16.59 9.99
CA PRO A 368 14.89 16.37 9.79
C PRO A 368 15.70 17.61 10.16
N SER A 369 16.92 17.42 10.69
CA SER A 369 17.83 18.54 10.86
C SER A 369 18.25 19.12 9.51
N ALA A 370 18.67 20.39 9.52
CA ALA A 370 19.24 21.07 8.36
C ALA A 370 20.42 20.29 7.75
N GLY A 371 21.26 19.68 8.59
CA GLY A 371 22.39 18.86 8.16
C GLY A 371 21.96 17.56 7.48
N TYR A 372 20.96 16.86 8.01
CA TYR A 372 20.43 15.64 7.41
C TYR A 372 19.80 15.92 6.05
N LEU A 373 18.94 16.94 5.97
CA LEU A 373 18.32 17.34 4.72
C LEU A 373 19.36 17.78 3.68
N TYR A 374 20.39 18.52 4.09
CA TYR A 374 21.50 18.89 3.22
C TYR A 374 22.21 17.67 2.62
N ARG A 375 22.62 16.70 3.46
CA ARG A 375 23.33 15.50 2.99
C ARG A 375 22.51 14.71 1.98
N VAL A 376 21.23 14.48 2.26
CA VAL A 376 20.34 13.74 1.35
C VAL A 376 20.08 14.52 0.05
N SER A 377 19.83 15.82 0.13
CA SER A 377 19.63 16.67 -1.04
C SER A 377 20.87 16.75 -1.93
N THR A 378 22.07 16.75 -1.33
CA THR A 378 23.34 16.67 -2.07
C THR A 378 23.49 15.32 -2.78
N VAL A 379 23.14 14.20 -2.14
CA VAL A 379 23.12 12.89 -2.81
C VAL A 379 22.14 12.88 -3.97
N PHE A 380 20.96 13.46 -3.81
CA PHE A 380 20.00 13.61 -4.89
C PHE A 380 20.62 14.36 -6.08
N GLN A 381 21.24 15.52 -5.84
CA GLN A 381 21.89 16.30 -6.92
C GLN A 381 23.04 15.52 -7.59
N ASN A 382 23.96 14.96 -6.80
CA ASN A 382 25.14 14.26 -7.32
C ASN A 382 24.78 13.00 -8.11
N THR A 383 23.69 12.34 -7.76
CA THR A 383 23.22 11.12 -8.42
C THR A 383 22.10 11.37 -9.43
N LYS A 384 21.74 12.64 -9.66
CA LYS A 384 20.67 13.07 -10.58
C LYS A 384 19.34 12.40 -10.28
N GLY A 385 19.00 12.40 -8.99
CA GLY A 385 17.76 11.84 -8.45
C GLY A 385 17.71 10.32 -8.42
N ASN A 386 18.85 9.60 -8.34
CA ASN A 386 18.84 8.15 -8.15
C ASN A 386 18.23 7.82 -6.77
N LEU A 387 17.00 7.31 -6.77
CA LEU A 387 16.22 7.03 -5.57
C LEU A 387 16.82 5.88 -4.74
N GLY A 388 17.54 4.93 -5.35
CA GLY A 388 18.25 3.90 -4.60
C GLY A 388 19.33 4.50 -3.70
N GLU A 389 20.14 5.41 -4.25
CA GLU A 389 21.18 6.10 -3.49
C GLU A 389 20.60 7.12 -2.50
N VAL A 390 19.52 7.81 -2.85
CA VAL A 390 18.80 8.72 -1.94
C VAL A 390 18.19 7.94 -0.76
N VAL A 391 17.51 6.82 -1.00
CA VAL A 391 16.93 5.98 0.07
C VAL A 391 18.03 5.39 0.95
N LYS A 392 19.18 4.96 0.39
CA LYS A 392 20.35 4.57 1.19
C LYS A 392 20.85 5.71 2.05
N ALA A 393 21.00 6.91 1.49
CA ALA A 393 21.44 8.09 2.23
C ALA A 393 20.49 8.41 3.39
N ILE A 394 19.18 8.29 3.17
CA ILE A 394 18.16 8.46 4.21
C ILE A 394 18.33 7.42 5.33
N LEU A 395 18.34 6.13 5.00
CA LEU A 395 18.32 5.04 5.99
C LEU A 395 19.67 4.81 6.70
N LEU A 396 20.78 5.15 6.05
CA LEU A 396 22.13 4.97 6.61
C LEU A 396 22.63 6.21 7.35
N ASP A 397 21.92 7.34 7.26
CA ASP A 397 22.26 8.55 8.01
C ASP A 397 22.35 8.25 9.52
N TYR A 398 23.23 8.97 10.22
CA TYR A 398 23.38 8.75 11.65
C TYR A 398 22.12 9.19 12.41
N GLU A 399 21.46 10.27 12.00
CA GLU A 399 20.25 10.79 12.66
C GLU A 399 19.08 9.81 12.58
N ALA A 400 18.95 9.10 11.45
CA ALA A 400 17.95 8.05 11.24
C ALA A 400 18.21 6.76 12.05
N ARG A 401 19.41 6.61 12.62
CA ARG A 401 19.82 5.37 13.33
C ARG A 401 20.10 5.60 14.81
N THR A 402 20.24 6.85 15.22
CA THR A 402 20.47 7.20 16.62
C THR A 402 19.16 7.13 17.38
N ILE A 403 19.08 6.20 18.32
CA ILE A 403 18.08 6.27 19.39
C ILE A 403 18.50 7.43 20.30
N PRO A 404 17.69 8.48 20.52
CA PRO A 404 18.06 9.55 21.44
C PRO A 404 18.29 8.98 22.84
N ALA A 405 19.56 8.77 23.19
CA ALA A 405 19.95 8.32 24.51
C ALA A 405 19.91 9.52 25.46
N THR A 406 18.92 9.51 26.35
CA THR A 406 18.93 10.10 27.71
C THR A 406 19.37 11.56 27.92
N SER A 407 19.62 12.35 26.88
CA SER A 407 20.26 13.67 26.97
C SER A 407 19.54 14.77 26.19
N SER A 408 18.29 14.57 25.79
CA SER A 408 17.44 15.69 25.37
C SER A 408 17.19 16.57 26.60
N ALA A 409 17.90 17.70 26.65
CA ALA A 409 17.84 18.67 27.75
C ALA A 409 16.45 19.33 27.85
N THR A 410 15.62 19.23 26.80
CA THR A 410 14.27 19.78 26.77
C THR A 410 13.26 18.83 26.11
N PRO A 411 11.95 18.94 26.44
CA PRO A 411 10.87 18.25 25.72
C PRO A 411 10.82 18.55 24.22
N ALA A 412 11.30 19.73 23.79
CA ALA A 412 11.39 20.10 22.37
C ALA A 412 12.45 19.27 21.63
N ASP A 413 13.58 18.99 22.27
CA ASP A 413 14.62 18.09 21.72
C ASP A 413 14.15 16.63 21.70
N ALA A 414 13.30 16.21 22.63
CA ALA A 414 12.68 14.89 22.57
C ALA A 414 11.59 14.78 21.48
N ALA A 415 10.91 15.89 21.19
CA ALA A 415 9.81 15.98 20.24
C ALA A 415 10.25 16.19 18.77
N SER A 416 11.51 16.58 18.53
CA SER A 416 12.08 16.77 17.20
C SER A 416 12.60 15.49 16.54
N HIS A 417 12.63 14.35 17.26
CA HIS A 417 13.21 13.10 16.78
C HIS A 417 12.14 12.05 16.45
N GLY A 418 12.23 11.50 15.23
CA GLY A 418 11.31 10.48 14.71
C GLY A 418 9.98 11.04 14.22
N LYS A 419 8.99 10.17 14.06
CA LYS A 419 7.61 10.55 13.70
C LYS A 419 6.61 9.53 14.24
N PRO A 420 5.34 9.89 14.45
CA PRO A 420 4.29 8.90 14.63
C PRO A 420 4.21 7.97 13.40
N LYS A 421 4.07 6.67 13.62
CA LYS A 421 3.80 5.71 12.55
C LYS A 421 2.39 5.98 12.03
N GLU A 422 2.27 5.96 10.72
CA GLU A 422 0.97 5.95 10.07
C GLU A 422 0.19 4.70 10.51
N PRO A 423 -1.13 4.81 10.78
CA PRO A 423 -1.94 3.68 11.23
C PRO A 423 -1.80 2.43 10.37
N LEU A 424 -1.77 2.59 9.03
CA LEU A 424 -1.61 1.48 8.09
C LEU A 424 -0.25 0.79 8.26
N LEU A 425 0.84 1.56 8.38
CA LEU A 425 2.20 1.04 8.57
C LEU A 425 2.37 0.39 9.94
N HIS A 426 1.76 0.97 10.98
CA HIS A 426 1.78 0.40 12.32
C HIS A 426 1.08 -0.97 12.36
N TYR A 427 -0.08 -1.06 11.70
CA TYR A 427 -0.83 -2.30 11.58
C TYR A 427 -0.07 -3.37 10.78
N ILE A 428 0.55 -3.01 9.65
CA ILE A 428 1.43 -3.92 8.87
C ILE A 428 2.59 -4.42 9.74
N ALA A 429 3.24 -3.53 10.48
CA ALA A 429 4.34 -3.90 11.37
C ALA A 429 3.89 -4.88 12.46
N MET A 430 2.71 -4.67 13.04
CA MET A 430 2.10 -5.62 13.98
C MET A 430 1.85 -6.98 13.32
N LEU A 431 1.17 -7.02 12.17
CA LEU A 431 0.85 -8.28 11.49
C LEU A 431 2.13 -9.07 11.16
N ARG A 432 3.20 -8.41 10.73
CA ARG A 432 4.49 -9.05 10.47
C ARG A 432 5.18 -9.54 11.75
N ALA A 433 5.15 -8.74 12.82
CA ALA A 433 5.74 -9.14 14.10
C ALA A 433 5.01 -10.34 14.74
N LEU A 434 3.73 -10.53 14.41
CA LEU A 434 2.92 -11.66 14.82
C LEU A 434 2.98 -12.84 13.84
N GLU A 435 3.78 -12.75 12.78
CA GLU A 435 3.82 -13.73 11.68
C GLU A 435 2.41 -14.12 11.21
N ALA A 436 1.52 -13.11 11.12
CA ALA A 436 0.12 -13.34 10.84
C ALA A 436 -0.06 -13.99 9.47
N PHE A 437 -1.06 -14.85 9.34
CA PHE A 437 -1.36 -15.60 8.12
C PHE A 437 -2.87 -15.79 7.96
N SER A 438 -3.32 -16.12 6.75
CA SER A 438 -4.64 -16.71 6.54
C SER A 438 -4.50 -18.18 6.19
N LYS A 439 -5.58 -18.95 6.30
CA LYS A 439 -5.58 -20.35 5.86
C LYS A 439 -5.81 -20.47 4.34
N ILE A 440 -5.69 -19.38 3.59
CA ILE A 440 -5.79 -19.38 2.12
C ILE A 440 -4.38 -19.39 1.53
N PRO A 441 -3.94 -20.51 0.95
CA PRO A 441 -2.66 -20.56 0.25
C PRO A 441 -2.66 -19.66 -0.98
N LEU A 442 -1.57 -18.92 -1.19
CA LEU A 442 -1.35 -18.19 -2.45
C LEU A 442 -1.15 -19.15 -3.63
N GLU A 443 -0.66 -20.36 -3.37
CA GLU A 443 -0.40 -21.38 -4.40
C GLU A 443 -1.64 -21.76 -5.21
N ASN A 444 -2.85 -21.60 -4.65
CA ASN A 444 -4.12 -21.88 -5.33
C ASN A 444 -4.26 -21.05 -6.61
N LEU A 445 -3.77 -19.81 -6.64
CA LEU A 445 -3.77 -18.99 -7.85
C LEU A 445 -2.79 -19.51 -8.91
N ASN A 446 -1.71 -20.19 -8.51
CA ASN A 446 -0.72 -20.76 -9.42
C ASN A 446 -1.14 -22.13 -9.98
N THR A 447 -1.98 -22.88 -9.25
CA THR A 447 -2.41 -24.24 -9.62
C THR A 447 -3.82 -24.30 -10.22
N MET A 448 -4.61 -23.22 -10.15
CA MET A 448 -5.98 -23.21 -10.68
C MET A 448 -6.03 -23.53 -12.19
N PRO A 449 -6.95 -24.40 -12.64
CA PRO A 449 -7.08 -24.75 -14.05
C PRO A 449 -7.84 -23.65 -14.82
N VAL A 450 -7.11 -22.70 -15.40
CA VAL A 450 -7.68 -21.67 -16.27
C VAL A 450 -8.00 -22.29 -17.64
N THR A 451 -9.28 -22.28 -18.01
CA THR A 451 -9.79 -22.87 -19.28
C THR A 451 -10.27 -21.84 -20.30
N PHE A 452 -10.07 -20.55 -20.02
CA PHE A 452 -10.51 -19.46 -20.88
C PHE A 452 -9.56 -19.23 -22.07
N SER A 453 -10.12 -19.01 -23.25
CA SER A 453 -9.35 -18.53 -24.41
C SER A 453 -8.95 -17.06 -24.27
N SER A 454 -8.03 -16.59 -25.11
CA SER A 454 -7.61 -15.17 -25.16
C SER A 454 -8.72 -14.20 -25.56
N THR A 455 -9.79 -14.72 -26.17
CA THR A 455 -11.01 -13.96 -26.48
C THR A 455 -12.01 -13.92 -25.33
N GLN A 456 -11.85 -14.79 -24.32
CA GLN A 456 -12.77 -14.93 -23.19
C GLN A 456 -12.25 -14.30 -21.90
N SER A 457 -10.92 -14.13 -21.78
CA SER A 457 -10.27 -13.61 -20.58
C SER A 457 -9.01 -12.82 -20.92
N PRO A 458 -8.70 -11.74 -20.16
CA PRO A 458 -7.41 -11.04 -20.26
C PRO A 458 -6.23 -11.88 -19.74
N MET A 459 -6.47 -12.98 -19.03
CA MET A 459 -5.46 -13.93 -18.56
C MET A 459 -5.87 -15.37 -18.91
N THR A 460 -5.04 -16.08 -19.67
CA THR A 460 -5.35 -17.43 -20.20
C THR A 460 -4.61 -18.55 -19.50
N THR A 461 -3.82 -18.23 -18.48
CA THR A 461 -3.06 -19.18 -17.67
C THR A 461 -3.29 -18.89 -16.20
N ALA A 462 -2.97 -19.85 -15.33
CA ALA A 462 -2.87 -19.60 -13.88
C ALA A 462 -1.82 -18.51 -13.58
N TYR A 463 -1.80 -18.02 -12.33
CA TYR A 463 -0.79 -17.09 -11.87
C TYR A 463 0.62 -17.61 -12.20
N PRO A 464 1.46 -16.86 -12.93
CA PRO A 464 2.71 -17.44 -13.44
C PRO A 464 3.65 -17.90 -12.33
N THR A 465 4.28 -19.07 -12.51
CA THR A 465 5.26 -19.60 -11.54
C THR A 465 6.45 -18.66 -11.32
N SER A 466 6.84 -17.90 -12.35
CA SER A 466 7.86 -16.85 -12.25
C SER A 466 7.46 -15.72 -11.31
N GLU A 467 6.17 -15.41 -11.18
CA GLU A 467 5.65 -14.44 -10.22
C GLU A 467 5.48 -15.07 -8.84
N PHE A 468 4.93 -16.29 -8.76
CA PHE A 468 4.74 -17.03 -7.50
C PHE A 468 6.06 -17.26 -6.74
N SER A 469 7.15 -17.59 -7.44
CA SER A 469 8.47 -17.81 -6.84
C SER A 469 9.08 -16.59 -6.13
N LYS A 470 8.51 -15.38 -6.34
CA LYS A 470 8.94 -14.14 -5.65
C LYS A 470 8.41 -14.06 -4.21
N PHE A 471 7.49 -14.96 -3.84
CA PHE A 471 6.98 -15.11 -2.48
C PHE A 471 7.75 -16.20 -1.71
N PRO A 472 7.80 -16.14 -0.37
CA PRO A 472 8.30 -17.24 0.45
C PRO A 472 7.39 -18.47 0.33
N ALA A 473 7.96 -19.64 0.60
CA ALA A 473 7.16 -20.86 0.68
C ALA A 473 6.11 -20.73 1.80
N GLY A 474 4.89 -21.20 1.53
CA GLY A 474 3.77 -21.07 2.47
C GLY A 474 3.13 -19.68 2.52
N ALA A 475 3.39 -18.80 1.54
CA ALA A 475 2.71 -17.50 1.45
C ALA A 475 1.18 -17.67 1.38
N THR A 476 0.45 -16.79 2.07
CA THR A 476 -1.00 -16.82 2.21
C THR A 476 -1.64 -15.52 1.72
N ARG A 477 -2.92 -15.55 1.37
CA ARG A 477 -3.65 -14.37 0.84
C ARG A 477 -4.30 -13.55 1.95
N PHE A 478 -4.24 -12.23 1.86
CA PHE A 478 -4.81 -11.33 2.87
C PHE A 478 -6.00 -10.57 2.29
N ARG A 479 -7.23 -11.03 2.51
CA ARG A 479 -8.41 -10.52 1.80
C ARG A 479 -9.09 -9.31 2.45
N PHE A 480 -8.34 -8.36 2.99
CA PHE A 480 -8.92 -7.14 3.55
C PHE A 480 -9.62 -6.27 2.49
N PHE A 481 -10.71 -5.63 2.91
CA PHE A 481 -11.50 -4.68 2.12
C PHE A 481 -10.96 -3.24 2.26
N ASP A 482 -11.82 -2.35 2.72
CA ASP A 482 -11.57 -0.98 3.10
C ASP A 482 -11.21 -0.98 4.59
N THR A 483 -10.07 -0.37 4.91
CA THR A 483 -9.57 -0.22 6.28
C THR A 483 -9.76 1.20 6.80
N ASP A 484 -10.48 2.10 6.12
CA ASP A 484 -10.69 3.48 6.57
C ASP A 484 -11.49 3.55 7.86
N ALA A 485 -12.48 2.67 8.04
CA ALA A 485 -13.28 2.65 9.27
C ALA A 485 -12.48 2.22 10.51
N THR A 486 -11.41 1.44 10.33
CA THR A 486 -10.62 0.86 11.44
C THR A 486 -9.26 1.53 11.61
N LEU A 487 -8.61 1.92 10.51
CA LEU A 487 -7.27 2.52 10.46
C LEU A 487 -7.28 3.96 9.94
N SER A 488 -8.39 4.46 9.38
CA SER A 488 -8.47 5.77 8.71
C SER A 488 -7.52 5.94 7.51
N GLN A 489 -7.02 4.81 7.01
CA GLN A 489 -6.19 4.71 5.83
C GLN A 489 -6.49 3.38 5.15
N SER A 490 -6.55 3.42 3.82
CA SER A 490 -6.69 2.25 2.96
C SER A 490 -5.77 2.37 1.77
N PRO A 491 -5.10 1.29 1.34
CA PRO A 491 -4.17 1.36 0.22
C PRO A 491 -4.79 2.02 -1.01
N GLN A 492 -4.09 3.03 -1.55
CA GLN A 492 -4.47 3.80 -2.75
C GLN A 492 -5.83 4.51 -2.68
N ARG A 493 -6.37 4.75 -1.47
CA ARG A 493 -7.63 5.47 -1.24
C ARG A 493 -7.42 6.84 -0.58
N ALA A 494 -6.41 7.58 -1.03
CA ALA A 494 -6.11 8.91 -0.50
C ALA A 494 -7.34 9.83 -0.60
N PRO A 495 -7.67 10.62 0.44
CA PRO A 495 -8.84 11.50 0.41
C PRO A 495 -8.67 12.70 -0.54
N SER A 496 -7.44 13.07 -0.89
CA SER A 496 -7.15 14.20 -1.78
C SER A 496 -5.77 14.06 -2.45
N VAL A 497 -5.44 15.00 -3.33
CA VAL A 497 -4.10 15.15 -3.94
C VAL A 497 -2.99 15.35 -2.90
N PHE A 498 -3.34 15.79 -1.69
CA PHE A 498 -2.42 15.94 -0.56
C PHE A 498 -2.23 14.65 0.25
N ASN A 499 -2.69 13.51 -0.28
CA ASN A 499 -2.71 12.25 0.45
C ASN A 499 -3.63 12.31 1.70
N TRP A 500 -3.38 11.48 2.72
CA TRP A 500 -4.10 11.52 4.01
C TRP A 500 -3.73 12.70 4.91
N PHE A 501 -2.56 13.29 4.71
CA PHE A 501 -2.04 14.36 5.55
C PHE A 501 -1.05 15.26 4.82
N LEU A 502 -1.03 16.53 5.21
CA LEU A 502 -0.14 17.54 4.66
C LEU A 502 1.28 17.37 5.23
N PRO A 503 2.33 17.42 4.39
CA PRO A 503 3.73 17.38 4.83
C PRO A 503 4.11 18.48 5.84
N ASP A 504 3.35 19.57 5.85
CA ASP A 504 3.56 20.76 6.68
C ASP A 504 2.53 20.88 7.81
N TYR A 505 1.74 19.84 8.09
CA TYR A 505 0.74 19.91 9.15
C TYR A 505 1.39 20.11 10.52
N VAL A 506 0.95 21.16 11.21
CA VAL A 506 1.40 21.54 12.55
C VAL A 506 0.29 21.27 13.55
N VAL A 507 0.60 20.51 14.59
CA VAL A 507 -0.33 20.24 15.70
C VAL A 507 -0.26 21.38 16.72
N PRO A 508 -1.40 22.00 17.10
CA PRO A 508 -1.44 23.00 18.15
C PRO A 508 -0.83 22.51 19.46
N GLY A 509 -0.13 23.41 20.17
CA GLY A 509 0.48 23.12 21.47
C GLY A 509 2.01 23.15 21.41
N PRO A 510 2.71 22.26 22.16
CA PRO A 510 4.17 22.32 22.28
C PRO A 510 4.92 22.19 20.94
N LEU A 511 4.42 21.37 20.01
CA LEU A 511 5.03 21.21 18.68
C LEU A 511 4.93 22.49 17.85
N ALA A 512 3.74 23.09 17.76
CA ALA A 512 3.54 24.38 17.10
C ALA A 512 4.41 25.49 17.69
N THR A 513 4.51 25.55 19.03
CA THR A 513 5.34 26.55 19.73
C THR A 513 6.82 26.38 19.41
N ALA A 514 7.26 25.15 19.18
CA ALA A 514 8.61 24.82 18.76
C ALA A 514 8.83 24.93 17.22
N GLY A 515 7.80 25.29 16.44
CA GLY A 515 7.86 25.35 14.99
C GLY A 515 8.01 23.99 14.31
N LEU A 516 7.60 22.91 14.97
CA LEU A 516 7.72 21.53 14.49
C LEU A 516 6.42 21.06 13.81
N VAL A 517 6.57 20.24 12.77
CA VAL A 517 5.46 19.59 12.06
C VAL A 517 5.26 18.16 12.58
N ALA A 518 4.04 17.65 12.49
CA ALA A 518 3.74 16.24 12.78
C ALA A 518 2.65 15.75 11.81
N PRO A 519 3.01 15.50 10.54
CA PRO A 519 2.07 15.21 9.46
C PRO A 519 1.05 14.13 9.81
N GLU A 520 1.53 13.00 10.35
CA GLU A 520 0.71 11.82 10.64
C GLU A 520 -0.32 12.07 11.74
N LEU A 521 -0.14 13.11 12.58
CA LEU A 521 -1.14 13.46 13.60
C LEU A 521 -2.38 14.14 13.00
N GLN A 522 -2.38 14.52 11.72
CA GLN A 522 -3.57 15.03 11.04
C GLN A 522 -4.68 13.97 10.96
N VAL A 523 -4.31 12.68 10.86
CA VAL A 523 -5.27 11.57 10.85
C VAL A 523 -5.49 10.93 12.23
N ALA A 524 -4.67 11.26 13.23
CA ALA A 524 -4.74 10.70 14.58
C ALA A 524 -5.75 11.46 15.47
N THR A 525 -7.03 11.45 15.08
CA THR A 525 -8.11 12.02 15.90
C THR A 525 -8.38 11.16 17.14
N GLU A 526 -9.05 11.72 18.16
CA GLU A 526 -9.42 10.99 19.39
C GLU A 526 -10.16 9.68 19.10
N SER A 527 -11.08 9.70 18.12
CA SER A 527 -11.82 8.50 17.70
C SER A 527 -10.91 7.51 16.95
N ASN A 528 -10.04 8.00 16.07
CA ASN A 528 -9.20 7.15 15.24
C ASN A 528 -8.14 6.40 16.05
N VAL A 529 -7.53 7.06 17.04
CA VAL A 529 -6.55 6.40 17.94
C VAL A 529 -7.21 5.23 18.69
N VAL A 530 -8.43 5.41 19.18
CA VAL A 530 -9.18 4.33 19.85
C VAL A 530 -9.54 3.20 18.88
N ASN A 531 -9.98 3.53 17.66
CA ASN A 531 -10.29 2.52 16.63
C ASN A 531 -9.07 1.66 16.27
N VAL A 532 -7.91 2.29 16.10
CA VAL A 532 -6.65 1.59 15.81
C VAL A 532 -6.30 0.65 16.97
N ILE A 533 -6.36 1.11 18.22
CA ILE A 533 -6.08 0.27 19.40
C ILE A 533 -7.04 -0.92 19.47
N ASN A 534 -8.33 -0.70 19.24
CA ASN A 534 -9.33 -1.77 19.19
C ASN A 534 -9.03 -2.78 18.09
N GLN A 535 -8.61 -2.32 16.91
CA GLN A 535 -8.24 -3.19 15.80
C GLN A 535 -7.02 -4.07 16.15
N HIS A 536 -6.01 -3.52 16.85
CA HIS A 536 -4.86 -4.29 17.33
C HIS A 536 -5.29 -5.35 18.35
N TYR A 537 -6.15 -4.98 19.29
CA TYR A 537 -6.73 -5.91 20.26
C TYR A 537 -7.44 -7.07 19.56
N THR A 538 -8.33 -6.79 18.61
CA THR A 538 -9.09 -7.82 17.88
C THR A 538 -8.15 -8.81 17.18
N VAL A 539 -7.15 -8.36 16.41
CA VAL A 539 -6.22 -9.28 15.75
C VAL A 539 -5.49 -10.18 16.76
N ILE A 540 -4.94 -9.59 17.82
CA ILE A 540 -4.09 -10.32 18.78
C ILE A 540 -4.91 -11.36 19.55
N PHE A 541 -6.12 -11.01 20.00
CA PHE A 541 -6.88 -11.88 20.89
C PHE A 541 -7.77 -12.86 20.15
N THR A 542 -8.40 -12.44 19.05
CA THR A 542 -9.43 -13.22 18.34
C THR A 542 -9.08 -13.56 16.90
N GLY A 543 -8.09 -12.90 16.31
CA GLY A 543 -7.95 -12.82 14.85
C GLY A 543 -8.96 -11.84 14.26
N VAL A 544 -8.79 -11.49 12.98
CA VAL A 544 -9.70 -10.57 12.28
C VAL A 544 -10.30 -11.25 11.06
N PRO A 545 -11.64 -11.27 10.95
CA PRO A 545 -12.27 -11.60 9.70
C PRO A 545 -12.14 -10.44 8.70
N PRO A 546 -11.93 -10.72 7.41
CA PRO A 546 -11.53 -9.70 6.44
C PRO A 546 -12.57 -8.59 6.16
N THR A 547 -13.79 -8.68 6.70
CA THR A 547 -14.99 -8.00 6.16
C THR A 547 -15.78 -7.17 7.15
N VAL A 548 -15.19 -6.82 8.29
CA VAL A 548 -15.86 -5.94 9.24
C VAL A 548 -15.73 -4.49 8.78
N TYR A 549 -16.84 -3.95 8.29
CA TYR A 549 -16.98 -2.56 7.87
C TYR A 549 -17.06 -1.56 9.05
N ASN A 550 -17.45 -1.99 10.26
CA ASN A 550 -17.37 -1.15 11.48
C ASN A 550 -17.33 -1.95 12.81
N ALA A 551 -16.80 -1.31 13.87
CA ALA A 551 -16.68 -1.89 15.22
C ALA A 551 -18.03 -2.18 15.91
N THR A 552 -19.08 -1.42 15.57
CA THR A 552 -20.43 -1.59 16.14
C THR A 552 -21.09 -2.91 15.69
N GLN A 553 -20.74 -3.39 14.49
CA GLN A 553 -21.21 -4.68 13.97
C GLN A 553 -20.55 -5.88 14.66
N LEU A 554 -19.30 -5.75 15.12
CA LEU A 554 -18.64 -6.74 15.98
C LEU A 554 -19.30 -6.81 17.37
N ALA A 555 -19.61 -5.65 17.96
CA ALA A 555 -20.12 -5.55 19.32
C ALA A 555 -21.54 -6.10 19.51
N ASN A 556 -22.38 -6.01 18.47
CA ASN A 556 -23.80 -6.40 18.58
C ASN A 556 -24.07 -7.88 18.29
N GLY A 557 -23.05 -8.72 18.03
CA GLY A 557 -23.22 -10.13 17.65
C GLY A 557 -24.11 -10.35 16.41
N THR A 558 -24.49 -9.27 15.73
CA THR A 558 -25.48 -9.21 14.67
C THR A 558 -24.76 -8.85 13.39
N ARG A 559 -24.07 -9.82 12.79
CA ARG A 559 -24.13 -10.18 11.37
C ARG A 559 -23.09 -11.24 11.02
N HIS A 560 -23.57 -12.12 10.14
CA HIS A 560 -22.91 -13.24 9.48
C HIS A 560 -21.52 -12.88 8.95
N GLY A 561 -20.61 -13.85 9.08
CA GLY A 561 -19.34 -13.83 8.39
C GLY A 561 -19.52 -13.50 6.92
N ARG A 562 -18.98 -12.36 6.55
CA ARG A 562 -18.88 -11.94 5.15
C ARG A 562 -17.47 -12.10 4.65
N GLY A 563 -16.66 -12.94 5.30
CA GLY A 563 -15.47 -13.51 4.66
C GLY A 563 -15.85 -14.14 3.32
N VAL A 564 -14.91 -14.23 2.40
CA VAL A 564 -15.13 -14.79 1.07
C VAL A 564 -16.43 -14.25 0.50
N ASP A 565 -16.53 -12.92 0.37
CA ASP A 565 -17.76 -12.16 0.12
C ASP A 565 -18.54 -12.51 -1.17
N ASP A 566 -18.13 -13.55 -1.89
CA ASP A 566 -18.82 -14.21 -3.00
C ASP A 566 -19.32 -15.64 -2.71
N PHE A 567 -18.93 -16.27 -1.61
CA PHE A 567 -19.04 -17.72 -1.44
C PHE A 567 -20.22 -18.14 -0.57
N LEU A 568 -20.70 -17.27 0.32
CA LEU A 568 -22.06 -17.43 0.85
C LEU A 568 -23.10 -17.30 -0.28
N ASN A 569 -22.69 -16.67 -1.38
CA ASN A 569 -23.40 -16.51 -2.63
C ASN A 569 -23.25 -17.79 -3.49
N LEU A 570 -22.07 -18.44 -3.52
CA LEU A 570 -21.85 -19.75 -4.17
C LEU A 570 -22.55 -20.93 -3.49
N SER A 571 -22.58 -20.96 -2.16
CA SER A 571 -23.34 -21.97 -1.43
C SER A 571 -24.84 -21.89 -1.72
N ILE A 572 -25.30 -20.73 -2.17
CA ILE A 572 -26.70 -20.47 -2.48
C ILE A 572 -27.00 -20.42 -4.00
N TYR A 573 -25.99 -20.44 -4.87
CA TYR A 573 -26.18 -20.37 -6.31
C TYR A 573 -26.70 -21.69 -6.86
N ARG A 574 -27.91 -21.60 -7.41
CA ARG A 574 -28.59 -22.67 -8.13
C ARG A 574 -28.83 -22.22 -9.56
N ASN A 575 -28.64 -23.12 -10.52
CA ASN A 575 -29.03 -22.86 -11.91
C ASN A 575 -30.54 -22.56 -12.01
N SER A 576 -31.03 -22.16 -13.19
CA SER A 576 -32.45 -21.89 -13.42
C SER A 576 -33.41 -23.06 -13.10
N GLY A 577 -32.88 -24.28 -12.95
CA GLY A 577 -33.58 -25.48 -12.52
C GLY A 577 -33.49 -25.80 -11.01
N GLY A 578 -32.84 -24.96 -10.21
CA GLY A 578 -32.72 -25.15 -8.75
C GLY A 578 -31.57 -26.06 -8.31
N THR A 579 -30.65 -26.46 -9.21
CA THR A 579 -29.48 -27.30 -8.90
C THR A 579 -28.27 -26.46 -8.51
N GLN A 580 -27.64 -26.81 -7.39
CA GLN A 580 -26.45 -26.11 -6.89
C GLN A 580 -25.22 -26.29 -7.81
N LEU A 581 -24.42 -25.24 -7.96
CA LEU A 581 -23.15 -25.29 -8.67
C LEU A 581 -22.11 -26.08 -7.87
N SER A 582 -21.38 -26.98 -8.54
CA SER A 582 -20.29 -27.73 -7.91
C SER A 582 -19.08 -26.83 -7.66
N VAL A 583 -18.51 -26.92 -6.46
CA VAL A 583 -17.25 -26.26 -6.11
C VAL A 583 -16.11 -26.88 -6.93
N PRO A 584 -15.25 -26.08 -7.60
CA PRO A 584 -14.09 -26.62 -8.32
C PRO A 584 -13.15 -27.41 -7.40
N ALA A 585 -12.58 -28.51 -7.88
CA ALA A 585 -11.74 -29.39 -7.07
C ALA A 585 -10.52 -28.68 -6.44
N TYR A 586 -9.90 -27.72 -7.14
CA TYR A 586 -8.77 -26.93 -6.61
C TYR A 586 -9.17 -26.00 -5.46
N ALA A 587 -10.47 -25.75 -5.27
CA ALA A 587 -11.01 -24.94 -4.20
C ALA A 587 -11.44 -25.79 -2.98
N LEU A 588 -11.26 -27.12 -3.04
CA LEU A 588 -11.50 -28.06 -1.94
C LEU A 588 -10.17 -28.44 -1.26
N PRO A 589 -10.17 -28.74 0.05
CA PRO A 589 -9.00 -29.25 0.72
C PRO A 589 -8.60 -30.59 0.11
N ASP A 590 -7.30 -30.85 0.06
CA ASP A 590 -6.74 -32.12 -0.39
C ASP A 590 -7.07 -33.30 0.56
N ASP A 591 -7.59 -33.00 1.76
CA ASP A 591 -7.91 -33.97 2.80
C ASP A 591 -9.36 -34.51 2.69
N PRO A 592 -9.61 -35.80 3.01
CA PRO A 592 -10.95 -36.37 3.01
C PRO A 592 -11.89 -35.67 4.01
N PRO A 593 -13.22 -35.68 3.76
CA PRO A 593 -14.18 -34.96 4.61
C PRO A 593 -14.09 -35.42 6.08
N GLY A 594 -13.69 -34.51 6.98
CA GLY A 594 -13.69 -34.74 8.43
C GLY A 594 -12.32 -34.91 9.10
N SER A 595 -11.20 -34.86 8.39
CA SER A 595 -9.87 -34.71 9.00
C SER A 595 -9.43 -33.24 8.99
N ASN A 596 -9.27 -32.65 10.17
CA ASN A 596 -8.70 -31.31 10.35
C ASN A 596 -7.31 -31.49 10.98
N PRO A 597 -6.24 -31.52 10.16
CA PRO A 597 -5.33 -30.36 10.17
C PRO A 597 -4.62 -30.13 8.81
N GLY A 598 -4.98 -29.06 8.08
CA GLY A 598 -4.08 -28.46 7.07
C GLY A 598 -4.55 -28.41 5.61
N GLY A 599 -5.78 -28.82 5.29
CA GLY A 599 -6.28 -28.85 3.91
C GLY A 599 -6.33 -27.50 3.17
N ARG A 600 -5.78 -27.48 1.95
CA ARG A 600 -5.48 -26.32 1.08
C ARG A 600 -6.64 -25.83 0.18
N GLY A 601 -7.88 -25.76 0.69
CA GLY A 601 -9.04 -25.33 -0.12
C GLY A 601 -9.93 -24.31 0.58
N TYR A 602 -10.68 -23.51 -0.18
CA TYR A 602 -11.62 -22.50 0.32
C TYR A 602 -12.89 -23.08 0.94
N PHE A 603 -13.27 -24.31 0.58
CA PHE A 603 -14.53 -24.94 0.94
C PHE A 603 -14.30 -26.31 1.53
N LEU A 604 -15.04 -26.71 2.56
CA LEU A 604 -14.86 -28.02 3.20
C LEU A 604 -15.45 -29.20 2.39
N ARG A 605 -16.32 -28.93 1.39
CA ARG A 605 -17.08 -29.94 0.62
C ARG A 605 -17.44 -29.49 -0.80
N PRO A 606 -17.62 -30.43 -1.75
CA PRO A 606 -17.91 -30.15 -3.17
C PRO A 606 -19.31 -29.58 -3.46
N GLN A 607 -20.26 -29.74 -2.52
CA GLN A 607 -21.65 -29.27 -2.59
C GLN A 607 -22.10 -28.90 -1.17
N PHE A 608 -22.98 -27.90 -1.02
CA PHE A 608 -23.56 -27.53 0.28
C PHE A 608 -24.99 -28.06 0.41
N ASP A 609 -25.35 -28.54 1.59
CA ASP A 609 -26.72 -28.98 1.84
C ASP A 609 -27.76 -27.84 1.74
N ALA A 610 -29.02 -28.20 1.50
CA ALA A 610 -30.12 -27.24 1.39
C ALA A 610 -30.45 -26.52 2.72
N ALA A 611 -29.89 -26.98 3.85
CA ALA A 611 -30.12 -26.44 5.19
C ALA A 611 -29.08 -25.38 5.59
N GLY A 612 -27.99 -25.23 4.84
CA GLY A 612 -26.90 -24.30 5.15
C GLY A 612 -26.09 -24.71 6.37
N THR A 613 -26.16 -25.99 6.79
CA THR A 613 -25.47 -26.51 7.99
C THR A 613 -23.95 -26.66 7.83
N GLU A 614 -23.43 -26.35 6.65
CA GLU A 614 -22.00 -26.47 6.28
C GLU A 614 -21.26 -25.12 6.16
N VAL A 615 -21.93 -24.01 6.46
CA VAL A 615 -21.29 -22.70 6.67
C VAL A 615 -20.63 -22.72 8.05
N PRO A 616 -19.39 -22.20 8.23
CA PRO A 616 -18.80 -22.10 9.56
C PRO A 616 -19.78 -21.47 10.55
N ASN A 617 -20.05 -22.16 11.66
CA ASN A 617 -20.99 -21.70 12.70
C ASN A 617 -20.57 -20.36 13.33
N SER A 618 -19.33 -19.93 13.07
CA SER A 618 -18.74 -18.67 13.49
C SER A 618 -17.92 -18.04 12.37
N ILE A 619 -18.00 -16.72 12.26
CA ILE A 619 -17.11 -15.92 11.41
C ILE A 619 -15.62 -16.15 11.73
N ASN A 620 -15.30 -16.54 12.97
CA ASN A 620 -13.92 -16.80 13.42
C ASN A 620 -13.31 -18.11 12.91
N ASP A 621 -14.14 -19.01 12.35
CA ASP A 621 -13.69 -20.29 11.79
C ASP A 621 -13.45 -20.23 10.27
N SER A 622 -13.66 -19.05 9.66
CA SER A 622 -13.43 -18.84 8.23
C SER A 622 -11.93 -18.93 7.87
N LEU A 623 -11.65 -19.48 6.68
CA LEU A 623 -10.28 -19.72 6.22
C LEU A 623 -9.56 -18.43 5.80
N ASP A 624 -10.31 -17.39 5.45
CA ASP A 624 -9.78 -16.07 5.08
C ASP A 624 -9.48 -15.16 6.27
N ASN A 625 -9.77 -15.63 7.49
CA ASN A 625 -9.40 -14.91 8.70
C ASN A 625 -7.90 -14.74 8.81
N VAL A 626 -7.50 -13.53 9.21
CA VAL A 626 -6.11 -13.25 9.55
C VAL A 626 -5.88 -13.64 11.00
N LEU A 627 -4.99 -14.62 11.18
CA LEU A 627 -4.66 -15.21 12.46
C LEU A 627 -3.19 -14.92 12.79
N PRO A 628 -2.87 -14.49 14.02
CA PRO A 628 -1.49 -14.41 14.47
C PRO A 628 -0.89 -15.81 14.62
N ASN A 629 0.39 -15.97 14.26
CA ASN A 629 1.16 -17.18 14.52
C ASN A 629 2.07 -16.96 15.73
N TYR A 630 1.85 -17.74 16.78
CA TYR A 630 2.62 -17.64 18.02
C TYR A 630 3.65 -18.75 18.19
N ASP A 631 3.81 -19.67 17.23
CA ASP A 631 4.57 -20.90 17.47
C ASP A 631 6.06 -20.65 17.74
N ALA A 632 6.69 -19.73 16.99
CA ALA A 632 8.07 -19.32 17.25
C ALA A 632 8.23 -18.64 18.63
N VAL A 633 7.27 -17.82 19.02
CA VAL A 633 7.30 -17.09 20.30
C VAL A 633 6.96 -18.02 21.48
N LYS A 634 6.09 -19.02 21.28
CA LYS A 634 5.85 -20.10 22.25
C LYS A 634 7.12 -20.91 22.46
N ALA A 635 7.83 -21.26 21.38
CA ALA A 635 9.10 -21.97 21.48
C ALA A 635 10.14 -21.15 22.27
N LEU A 636 10.24 -19.84 22.00
CA LEU A 636 11.09 -18.92 22.79
C LEU A 636 10.68 -18.91 24.27
N TYR A 637 9.39 -18.80 24.56
CA TYR A 637 8.86 -18.77 25.92
C TYR A 637 9.20 -20.07 26.65
N THR A 638 8.88 -21.21 26.07
CA THR A 638 9.11 -22.55 26.64
C THR A 638 10.60 -22.82 26.84
N ALA A 639 11.45 -22.49 25.86
CA ALA A 639 12.90 -22.67 25.99
C ALA A 639 13.47 -21.81 27.15
N THR A 640 13.05 -20.55 27.25
CA THR A 640 13.50 -19.64 28.31
C THR A 640 13.00 -20.08 29.69
N TYR A 641 11.74 -20.52 29.77
CA TYR A 641 11.14 -21.04 31.00
C TYR A 641 11.90 -22.27 31.51
N THR A 642 12.14 -23.25 30.63
CA THR A 642 12.88 -24.47 30.96
C THR A 642 14.30 -24.14 31.41
N ALA A 643 15.04 -23.34 30.63
CA ALA A 643 16.41 -22.94 31.00
C ALA A 643 16.47 -22.21 32.37
N SER A 644 15.47 -21.39 32.68
CA SER A 644 15.37 -20.75 33.99
C SER A 644 15.15 -21.75 35.12
N LEU A 645 14.29 -22.76 34.94
CA LEU A 645 14.11 -23.82 35.93
C LEU A 645 15.39 -24.66 36.11
N GLU A 646 16.03 -25.04 35.01
CA GLU A 646 17.28 -25.81 35.05
C GLU A 646 18.36 -25.06 35.84
N SER A 647 18.49 -23.75 35.61
CA SER A 647 19.42 -22.90 36.37
C SER A 647 19.08 -22.86 37.86
N GLN A 648 17.79 -22.78 38.22
CA GLN A 648 17.35 -22.75 39.62
C GLN A 648 17.57 -24.06 40.37
N TYR A 649 17.52 -25.21 39.69
CA TYR A 649 17.70 -26.54 40.29
C TYR A 649 19.10 -27.14 40.06
N GLY A 650 20.02 -26.41 39.40
CA GLY A 650 21.39 -26.87 39.17
C GLY A 650 21.54 -27.89 38.03
N GLY A 651 20.60 -27.90 37.07
CA GLY A 651 20.68 -28.66 35.82
C GLY A 651 19.38 -29.37 35.42
N PRO A 652 19.29 -29.89 34.18
CA PRO A 652 18.08 -30.53 33.63
C PRO A 652 17.57 -31.71 34.46
N SER A 653 18.48 -32.57 34.93
CA SER A 653 18.13 -33.77 35.71
C SER A 653 17.63 -33.47 37.13
N SER A 654 17.80 -32.24 37.60
CA SER A 654 17.52 -31.84 38.98
C SER A 654 16.17 -31.11 39.11
N VAL A 655 15.51 -30.77 38.00
CA VAL A 655 14.19 -30.14 38.02
C VAL A 655 13.14 -31.18 38.44
N PRO A 656 12.43 -31.00 39.57
CA PRO A 656 11.39 -31.94 39.99
C PRO A 656 10.21 -31.93 39.03
N ALA A 657 9.49 -33.04 38.93
CA ALA A 657 8.28 -33.17 38.10
C ALA A 657 7.18 -32.14 38.45
N SER A 658 7.23 -31.55 39.65
CA SER A 658 6.35 -30.46 40.08
C SER A 658 7.18 -29.39 40.79
N PRO A 659 7.73 -28.41 40.04
CA PRO A 659 8.49 -27.32 40.62
C PRO A 659 7.64 -26.45 41.56
N GLY A 660 8.28 -25.92 42.61
CA GLY A 660 7.63 -25.03 43.57
C GLY A 660 7.07 -23.75 42.93
N THR A 661 6.03 -23.18 43.53
CA THR A 661 5.32 -22.00 42.99
C THR A 661 6.25 -20.80 42.80
N THR A 662 7.17 -20.56 43.72
CA THR A 662 8.17 -19.48 43.61
C THR A 662 9.08 -19.68 42.41
N GLN A 663 9.58 -20.91 42.20
CA GLN A 663 10.48 -21.21 41.09
C GLN A 663 9.78 -21.07 39.73
N LYS A 664 8.51 -21.52 39.65
CA LYS A 664 7.67 -21.32 38.46
C LYS A 664 7.42 -19.83 38.19
N ALA A 665 7.17 -19.03 39.23
CA ALA A 665 6.96 -17.60 39.07
C ALA A 665 8.21 -16.90 38.52
N ILE A 666 9.40 -17.24 39.03
CA ILE A 666 10.69 -16.72 38.51
C ILE A 666 10.89 -17.14 37.05
N ALA A 667 10.65 -18.41 36.72
CA ALA A 667 10.80 -18.92 35.36
C ALA A 667 9.81 -18.27 34.36
N HIS A 668 8.55 -18.07 34.77
CA HIS A 668 7.57 -17.33 33.96
C HIS A 668 7.97 -15.86 33.78
N GLY A 669 8.58 -15.24 34.79
CA GLY A 669 9.11 -13.88 34.71
C GLY A 669 10.22 -13.76 33.65
N ALA A 670 11.20 -14.68 33.69
CA ALA A 670 12.28 -14.72 32.71
C ALA A 670 11.76 -14.95 31.28
N ALA A 671 10.80 -15.87 31.11
CA ALA A 671 10.19 -16.14 29.81
C ALA A 671 9.35 -14.95 29.29
N ALA A 672 8.60 -14.27 30.16
CA ALA A 672 7.87 -13.05 29.81
C ALA A 672 8.81 -11.92 29.40
N GLU A 673 9.96 -11.78 30.07
CA GLU A 673 10.99 -10.81 29.72
C GLU A 673 11.59 -11.09 28.33
N ALA A 674 11.86 -12.35 28.00
CA ALA A 674 12.36 -12.73 26.67
C ALA A 674 11.34 -12.42 25.56
N VAL A 675 10.05 -12.67 25.79
CA VAL A 675 8.99 -12.33 24.83
C VAL A 675 8.78 -10.81 24.72
N LEU A 676 8.87 -10.09 25.84
CA LEU A 676 8.83 -8.62 25.85
C LEU A 676 9.97 -8.04 25.01
N ASP A 677 11.19 -8.52 25.21
CA ASP A 677 12.36 -8.09 24.46
C ASP A 677 12.25 -8.43 22.96
N HIS A 678 11.65 -9.57 22.62
CA HIS A 678 11.37 -9.96 21.24
C HIS A 678 10.43 -8.96 20.55
N TYR A 679 9.27 -8.67 21.16
CA TYR A 679 8.33 -7.70 20.57
C TYR A 679 8.82 -6.26 20.65
N ASP A 680 9.56 -5.88 21.70
CA ASP A 680 10.23 -4.57 21.79
C ASP A 680 11.18 -4.38 20.61
N LEU A 681 11.98 -5.38 20.26
CA LEU A 681 12.86 -5.32 19.10
C LEU A 681 12.10 -5.12 17.78
N LEU A 682 11.02 -5.87 17.58
CA LEU A 682 10.26 -5.85 16.31
C LEU A 682 9.37 -4.61 16.15
N LEU A 683 8.77 -4.12 17.25
CA LEU A 683 7.75 -3.06 17.20
C LEU A 683 8.29 -1.71 17.66
N ALA A 684 9.19 -1.69 18.63
CA ALA A 684 9.73 -0.47 19.26
C ALA A 684 11.25 -0.32 19.08
N ALA A 685 11.86 -1.11 18.18
CA ALA A 685 13.30 -1.10 17.88
C ALA A 685 14.21 -1.34 19.11
N GLY A 686 13.73 -2.08 20.11
CA GLY A 686 14.45 -2.39 21.35
C GLY A 686 14.52 -1.22 22.33
N PHE A 687 13.71 -0.18 22.11
CA PHE A 687 13.78 1.06 22.89
C PHE A 687 13.36 0.84 24.35
N LEU A 688 12.37 -0.01 24.62
CA LEU A 688 11.90 -0.21 25.99
C LEU A 688 13.03 -0.77 26.86
N LYS A 689 13.75 -1.78 26.36
CA LYS A 689 14.93 -2.33 27.01
C LYS A 689 16.07 -1.33 27.09
N ALA A 690 16.43 -0.68 25.98
CA ALA A 690 17.57 0.22 25.93
C ALA A 690 17.40 1.44 26.86
N ARG A 691 16.19 1.99 26.97
CA ARG A 691 15.92 3.20 27.76
C ARG A 691 15.57 2.91 29.22
N TYR A 692 14.79 1.85 29.46
CA TYR A 692 14.17 1.61 30.76
C TYR A 692 14.65 0.33 31.45
N GLY A 693 15.47 -0.51 30.81
CA GLY A 693 15.94 -1.77 31.39
C GLY A 693 16.65 -1.62 32.75
N SER A 694 17.25 -0.46 33.02
CA SER A 694 17.91 -0.13 34.30
C SER A 694 17.34 1.11 35.00
N SER A 695 16.19 1.62 34.56
CA SER A 695 15.60 2.85 35.11
C SER A 695 14.90 2.61 36.45
N ALA A 696 15.27 3.37 37.47
CA ALA A 696 14.64 3.35 38.80
C ALA A 696 13.36 4.22 38.90
N GLY A 697 13.08 5.07 37.90
CA GLY A 697 11.89 5.92 37.83
C GLY A 697 10.70 5.25 37.13
N LEU A 698 9.81 6.04 36.53
CA LEU A 698 8.73 5.52 35.67
C LEU A 698 9.31 4.58 34.62
N ASN A 699 8.92 3.31 34.69
CA ASN A 699 9.50 2.24 33.91
C ASN A 699 8.36 1.47 33.19
N PRO A 700 7.97 1.89 31.98
CA PRO A 700 6.89 1.22 31.25
C PRO A 700 7.22 -0.25 30.95
N ARG A 701 8.51 -0.58 30.74
CA ARG A 701 8.97 -1.97 30.57
C ARG A 701 8.67 -2.81 31.82
N GLN A 702 9.06 -2.31 33.00
CA GLN A 702 8.79 -2.99 34.26
C GLN A 702 7.29 -3.05 34.57
N ASN A 703 6.53 -1.99 34.28
CA ASN A 703 5.08 -1.99 34.46
C ASN A 703 4.38 -3.10 33.65
N ILE A 704 4.84 -3.40 32.42
CA ILE A 704 4.32 -4.51 31.62
C ILE A 704 4.61 -5.85 32.33
N LEU A 705 5.84 -6.04 32.81
CA LEU A 705 6.23 -7.26 33.54
C LEU A 705 5.45 -7.42 34.86
N ASP A 706 5.30 -6.35 35.64
CA ASP A 706 4.59 -6.34 36.91
C ASP A 706 3.09 -6.62 36.73
N ALA A 707 2.47 -6.08 35.67
CA ALA A 707 1.08 -6.34 35.35
C ALA A 707 0.82 -7.82 35.02
N LEU A 708 1.80 -8.50 34.39
CA LEU A 708 1.75 -9.93 34.09
C LEU A 708 2.06 -10.82 35.30
N ALA A 709 2.92 -10.35 36.20
CA ALA A 709 3.30 -11.06 37.43
C ALA A 709 2.20 -11.00 38.51
N SER A 710 1.50 -9.86 38.60
CA SER A 710 0.45 -9.63 39.61
C SER A 710 -0.91 -10.25 39.27
N GLY A 711 -1.06 -10.87 38.09
CA GLY A 711 -2.33 -11.47 37.64
C GLY A 711 -3.45 -10.44 37.40
N ARG A 712 -3.13 -9.14 37.34
CA ARG A 712 -4.10 -8.04 37.18
C ARG A 712 -4.70 -7.94 35.78
N ILE A 713 -4.11 -8.63 34.81
CA ILE A 713 -4.64 -8.80 33.45
C ILE A 713 -5.26 -10.21 33.39
N GLY A 714 -6.57 -10.28 33.10
CA GLY A 714 -7.47 -11.40 33.45
C GLY A 714 -7.01 -12.84 33.15
N ASN A 715 -7.50 -13.76 33.99
CA ASN A 715 -7.36 -15.24 33.95
C ASN A 715 -5.93 -15.78 33.85
N LEU A 716 -5.02 -15.29 34.71
CA LEU A 716 -3.74 -15.95 34.99
C LEU A 716 -3.80 -16.70 36.34
N THR A 717 -4.78 -17.59 36.54
CA THR A 717 -4.71 -18.54 37.65
C THR A 717 -3.64 -19.58 37.35
N TYR A 718 -2.77 -19.88 38.31
CA TYR A 718 -1.79 -20.97 38.20
C TYR A 718 -2.53 -22.30 38.14
N HIS A 719 -2.85 -22.78 36.94
CA HIS A 719 -3.49 -24.07 36.74
C HIS A 719 -2.45 -25.21 36.76
N SER A 720 -2.83 -26.33 37.36
CA SER A 720 -1.94 -27.45 37.67
C SER A 720 -1.88 -28.55 36.58
N ASP A 721 -2.55 -28.36 35.43
CA ASP A 721 -2.54 -29.34 34.33
C ASP A 721 -1.85 -28.79 33.05
N HIS A 722 -1.37 -29.71 32.21
CA HIS A 722 -0.58 -29.43 31.00
C HIS A 722 -1.40 -28.73 29.89
N ALA A 723 -2.72 -28.97 29.83
CA ALA A 723 -3.61 -28.30 28.87
C ALA A 723 -3.82 -26.82 29.24
N SER A 724 -3.85 -26.52 30.54
CA SER A 724 -3.94 -25.16 31.07
C SER A 724 -2.60 -24.43 31.02
N TYR A 725 -1.47 -25.14 31.02
CA TYR A 725 -0.13 -24.58 30.83
C TYR A 725 0.04 -23.95 29.44
N GLU A 726 -0.31 -24.68 28.37
CA GLU A 726 -0.26 -24.17 26.98
C GLU A 726 -1.21 -22.96 26.78
N ALA A 727 -2.45 -23.05 27.27
CA ALA A 727 -3.40 -21.95 27.20
C ALA A 727 -2.89 -20.68 27.94
N THR A 728 -2.21 -20.87 29.07
CA THR A 728 -1.63 -19.77 29.86
C THR A 728 -0.45 -19.09 29.14
N ILE A 729 0.40 -19.86 28.45
CA ILE A 729 1.54 -19.30 27.68
C ILE A 729 1.03 -18.37 26.58
N VAL A 730 0.08 -18.86 25.77
CA VAL A 730 -0.46 -18.07 24.65
C VAL A 730 -1.11 -16.78 25.16
N GLN A 731 -1.86 -16.84 26.25
CA GLN A 731 -2.47 -15.64 26.83
C GLN A 731 -1.43 -14.63 27.31
N ARG A 732 -0.32 -15.08 27.93
CA ARG A 732 0.79 -14.20 28.32
C ARG A 732 1.45 -13.55 27.10
N ILE A 733 1.71 -14.32 26.05
CA ILE A 733 2.28 -13.83 24.79
C ILE A 733 1.37 -12.76 24.18
N LYS A 734 0.06 -13.02 24.08
CA LYS A 734 -0.94 -12.06 23.57
C LYS A 734 -0.95 -10.76 24.37
N ASN A 735 -0.98 -10.86 25.70
CA ASN A 735 -0.95 -9.69 26.59
C ASN A 735 0.33 -8.86 26.39
N ILE A 736 1.50 -9.51 26.29
CA ILE A 736 2.78 -8.82 26.03
C ILE A 736 2.74 -8.13 24.67
N ALA A 737 2.36 -8.85 23.61
CA ALA A 737 2.27 -8.31 22.26
C ALA A 737 1.36 -7.06 22.21
N TYR A 738 0.20 -7.14 22.85
CA TYR A 738 -0.76 -6.03 22.91
C TYR A 738 -0.20 -4.82 23.67
N LEU A 739 0.39 -5.02 24.85
CA LEU A 739 0.95 -3.93 25.64
C LEU A 739 2.14 -3.26 24.96
N VAL A 740 2.96 -4.02 24.23
CA VAL A 740 4.08 -3.46 23.46
C VAL A 740 3.54 -2.67 22.28
N VAL A 741 2.61 -3.21 21.49
CA VAL A 741 2.15 -2.56 20.26
C VAL A 741 1.41 -1.25 20.52
N ILE A 742 0.67 -1.14 21.63
CA ILE A 742 -0.01 0.11 22.01
C ILE A 742 0.90 1.09 22.76
N SER A 743 2.15 0.71 23.05
CA SER A 743 3.07 1.60 23.75
C SER A 743 3.41 2.83 22.87
N PRO A 744 3.63 4.01 23.47
CA PRO A 744 4.09 5.18 22.71
C PRO A 744 5.35 4.90 21.90
N GLN A 745 6.22 4.03 22.41
CA GLN A 745 7.47 3.65 21.77
C GLN A 745 7.26 2.84 20.49
N ALA A 746 6.24 1.98 20.44
CA ALA A 746 5.87 1.23 19.25
C ALA A 746 5.12 2.09 18.23
N GLN A 747 4.40 3.13 18.69
CA GLN A 747 3.70 4.09 17.83
C GLN A 747 4.64 5.11 17.17
N THR A 748 5.88 5.27 17.64
CA THR A 748 6.87 6.16 17.03
C THR A 748 7.78 5.39 16.08
N LEU A 749 7.86 5.84 14.82
CA LEU A 749 8.92 5.46 13.88
C LEU A 749 10.18 6.23 14.24
N LYS A 750 11.31 5.52 14.28
CA LYS A 750 12.62 6.04 14.62
C LYS A 750 13.57 5.80 13.49
#